data_AF-A0A6N8JEM7-F1
#
_entry.id   AF-A0A6N8JEM7-F1
#
_cell.length_a   1.000
_cell.length_b   1.000
_cell.length_c   1.000
_cell.angle_alpha   90.00
_cell.angle_beta   90.00
_cell.angle_gamma   90.00
#
_symmetry.space_group_name_H-M   'P 1'
#
loop_
_entity.id
_entity.type
_entity.pdbx_description
1 polymer ?
#
loop_
_entity_poly.entity_id
_entity_poly.type
_entity_poly.pdbx_seq_one_letter_code
_entity_poly.pdbx_strand_id
1 'polypeptide(L)'
;MSKIFRLHKGASENIEGWQDTGGHLHDTFINSITDPAGANANTQITSIPTPFARMDLVRTALRNVNLSGVIDGTTIYHRIVSDCLDIANIFFNIEALSDKIEIIEWNAGIITNGNDIEIAEGSDLGMLMKSGDPRHKLLGETLKTYIVQDKVAFNFSHLGHFYLLNYKNGPDLINIIGGTSPSTLFFSSANDLSYVDIMFANDRVFDSQYCPLYKRDKDFIKYLYAFKASFSQFSSLFPDVDTYMSTCFPLLSEDLRTIIRNLDAGFYEKEYQKIPVNSVGNNAEILRHSLRSKKYGVVNFSDENDFVIDASRLVEGPMPCVFPMEPFNEPLRFAGGLWQKDYHKNVPAYDPSPLYERTLPNQGHLKYPYLTVSDFLEPYLVRLPYPIDTEKFFDGNYAIRTGDSDHGYALPIKKNYFQYFTVDDLQRNVSDGKKRFEMVQMPGGVKAILRIPVRNDRYIEMSRIYLVNQFSDKIQQPDEVNNLGIVVEHQFTIAVYPFLRVTDPYINPHYRVMLVDRDMQALTKHNSYTLNFYNEAQPLNVINNLAPRQRSNKHKKEGVTTLYNILEKNFDFIEVMNTTARALLIPLFVPQQTAGKVFKFAIDFGTTNTHIEYKVGNESPRPFDITEKDIQVGTLYAPDERTLAALKVARLGLGAIALTEVVREEFLPFTIGQGKQYRFPQRTVICDNGSFNPDEANFALAELNIPFGYLKEVVQYGGEITSNLKWGEFRYQKRFERRTRAFMKQLMLMIRNKVLINGGDLAATEIVWFYPTSMTIYRRSFLDNAWKDYYKRYFGDANKLHSMSESFAPFYYYYHKENVRAHDRSAVNIDIGGGTTDIVAYKGEFPILLTSFRFAANAIFGDGYGSNVNSNGFVQRFETSINESLKNIAGNNLSTVLEELKSRNSNSIELIEFFFSLEDNKTLKDKGVSLSFSRMLMEESELKLVLIFFYGAIIYHIAQLMKAKKLEVPEYITFSGNGARLVKLTDGANLHTLNAFSRLIFSDVFGEECPEIEFRFNDKSKEITCKGGLECTDFAQFHKLENEITSVLVGGNQDLLIPGTTLNYSQLDDERLIQDVCGTVTEYIDKFFEWDHKFNYFRHFGVNPSRFEQYKKLLKDRVRNDLQSGIKEKLKELEGNVNINLEETLFFYPLIGALNRLAYKIYNETNLVNS
;
A
#
# COMPACT_ATOMS: atom_id res chain seq x y z
N MET A 1 33.83 35.55 96.77
CA MET A 1 32.51 35.68 96.12
C MET A 1 32.07 34.30 95.66
N SER A 2 31.05 33.74 96.31
CA SER A 2 30.38 32.50 95.91
C SER A 2 29.66 32.72 94.57
N LYS A 3 29.86 31.81 93.61
CA LYS A 3 29.11 31.83 92.34
C LYS A 3 27.67 31.42 92.62
N ILE A 4 26.72 32.29 92.30
CA ILE A 4 25.29 31.98 92.33
C ILE A 4 24.95 31.24 91.03
N PHE A 5 24.54 29.96 91.11
CA PHE A 5 24.03 29.21 89.97
C PHE A 5 22.51 29.45 89.83
N ARG A 6 22.12 30.30 88.87
CA ARG A 6 20.71 30.60 88.57
C ARG A 6 20.53 30.81 87.05
N LEU A 7 19.42 30.30 86.49
CA LEU A 7 19.12 30.33 85.05
C LEU A 7 18.44 31.63 84.56
N HIS A 8 17.82 32.42 85.45
CA HIS A 8 17.05 33.63 85.10
C HIS A 8 17.54 34.87 85.86
N LYS A 9 17.23 36.08 85.36
CA LYS A 9 17.61 37.36 85.98
C LYS A 9 16.39 38.00 86.67
N GLY A 10 16.47 38.37 87.96
CA GLY A 10 15.39 39.11 88.64
C GLY A 10 15.19 39.00 90.16
N ALA A 11 16.07 38.38 90.96
CA ALA A 11 15.90 38.25 92.41
C ALA A 11 17.21 38.50 93.20
N SER A 12 17.08 38.81 94.50
CA SER A 12 18.15 39.18 95.45
C SER A 12 19.47 38.42 95.24
N GLU A 13 20.59 39.16 95.27
CA GLU A 13 21.97 38.66 95.12
C GLU A 13 22.60 38.18 96.44
N ASN A 14 21.91 38.36 97.57
CA ASN A 14 22.39 37.91 98.88
C ASN A 14 21.77 36.55 99.24
N ILE A 15 22.31 35.46 98.66
CA ILE A 15 21.89 34.08 98.97
C ILE A 15 23.09 33.29 99.49
N GLU A 16 22.94 32.69 100.67
CA GLU A 16 23.87 31.71 101.23
C GLU A 16 23.22 30.32 101.22
N GLY A 17 23.89 29.34 100.60
CA GLY A 17 23.43 27.95 100.53
C GLY A 17 22.26 27.70 99.58
N TRP A 18 21.48 26.65 99.87
CA TRP A 18 20.24 26.32 99.17
C TRP A 18 19.09 27.08 99.82
N GLN A 19 18.30 27.81 99.03
CA GLN A 19 17.07 28.46 99.49
C GLN A 19 15.88 28.04 98.64
N ASP A 20 14.74 27.94 99.30
CA ASP A 20 13.46 27.64 98.66
C ASP A 20 13.00 28.85 97.84
N THR A 21 12.73 28.67 96.56
CA THR A 21 12.12 29.72 95.74
C THR A 21 10.61 29.68 95.95
N GLY A 22 10.03 30.75 96.51
CA GLY A 22 8.59 30.84 96.71
C GLY A 22 7.84 30.84 95.38
N GLY A 23 7.34 29.67 94.98
CA GLY A 23 6.45 29.49 93.81
C GLY A 23 7.13 28.94 92.54
N HIS A 24 6.30 28.57 91.57
CA HIS A 24 6.73 28.09 90.24
C HIS A 24 7.40 29.20 89.41
N LEU A 25 8.34 28.84 88.54
CA LEU A 25 8.92 29.74 87.56
C LEU A 25 7.83 30.22 86.56
N HIS A 26 7.54 31.52 86.53
CA HIS A 26 6.63 32.14 85.57
C HIS A 26 7.26 32.35 84.19
N ASP A 27 6.45 32.46 83.13
CA ASP A 27 6.86 32.66 81.72
C ASP A 27 7.87 33.81 81.52
N THR A 28 7.76 34.89 82.29
CA THR A 28 8.71 36.00 82.26
C THR A 28 10.13 35.59 82.65
N PHE A 29 10.31 34.60 83.54
CA PHE A 29 11.63 34.06 83.88
C PHE A 29 12.16 33.14 82.80
N ILE A 30 11.32 32.29 82.22
CA ILE A 30 11.67 31.36 81.14
C ILE A 30 12.10 32.14 79.89
N ASN A 31 11.35 33.19 79.54
CA ASN A 31 11.65 34.08 78.41
C ASN A 31 12.93 34.92 78.60
N SER A 32 13.47 35.01 79.84
CA SER A 32 14.73 35.70 80.12
C SER A 32 15.97 34.83 79.90
N ILE A 33 15.78 33.54 79.60
CA ILE A 33 16.87 32.58 79.34
C ILE A 33 17.31 32.72 77.88
N THR A 34 18.49 33.30 77.66
CA THR A 34 19.10 33.42 76.32
C THR A 34 19.62 32.07 75.82
N ASP A 35 19.14 31.62 74.65
CA ASP A 35 19.69 30.46 73.93
C ASP A 35 21.08 30.78 73.35
N PRO A 36 22.15 30.07 73.76
CA PRO A 36 23.51 30.27 73.25
C PRO A 36 23.65 30.01 71.74
N ALA A 37 22.76 29.21 71.14
CA ALA A 37 22.80 28.83 69.73
C ALA A 37 21.86 29.67 68.84
N GLY A 38 21.11 30.63 69.40
CA GLY A 38 20.24 31.53 68.65
C GLY A 38 19.16 30.81 67.82
N ALA A 39 18.62 29.69 68.32
CA ALA A 39 17.66 28.82 67.62
C ALA A 39 18.17 28.18 66.31
N ASN A 40 19.49 28.11 66.10
CA ASN A 40 20.14 27.48 64.93
C ASN A 40 20.68 26.06 65.22
N ALA A 41 20.17 25.38 66.23
CA ALA A 41 20.60 24.02 66.55
C ALA A 41 20.20 23.04 65.42
N ASN A 42 21.15 22.26 64.91
CA ASN A 42 20.92 21.24 63.87
C ASN A 42 20.17 20.01 64.37
N THR A 43 20.20 19.76 65.69
CA THR A 43 19.56 18.62 66.37
C THR A 43 18.38 19.11 67.20
N GLN A 44 17.24 18.42 67.07
CA GLN A 44 16.03 18.71 67.83
C GLN A 44 16.20 18.13 69.25
N ILE A 45 16.55 18.97 70.24
CA ILE A 45 16.83 18.50 71.61
C ILE A 45 15.51 18.45 72.42
N THR A 46 15.08 17.27 72.84
CA THR A 46 14.11 17.09 73.93
C THR A 46 14.76 16.34 75.08
N SER A 47 14.72 16.91 76.29
CA SER A 47 15.21 16.27 77.53
C SER A 47 14.38 15.04 77.94
N ILE A 48 13.20 14.85 77.34
CA ILE A 48 12.28 13.75 77.61
C ILE A 48 11.81 13.16 76.25
N PRO A 49 12.17 11.91 75.90
CA PRO A 49 11.80 11.29 74.63
C PRO A 49 10.38 10.69 74.72
N THR A 50 9.35 11.52 74.58
CA THR A 50 7.95 11.07 74.44
C THR A 50 7.27 11.69 73.21
N PRO A 51 6.29 11.01 72.59
CA PRO A 51 5.50 11.60 71.51
C PRO A 51 4.76 12.87 71.95
N PHE A 52 4.39 13.00 73.22
CA PHE A 52 3.74 14.20 73.76
C PHE A 52 4.70 15.41 73.81
N ALA A 53 5.97 15.19 74.14
CA ALA A 53 7.00 16.24 74.07
C ALA A 53 7.19 16.75 72.63
N ARG A 54 6.97 15.90 71.62
CA ARG A 54 7.01 16.31 70.21
C ARG A 54 5.85 17.21 69.84
N MET A 55 4.64 16.90 70.31
CA MET A 55 3.47 17.76 70.11
C MET A 55 3.69 19.12 70.77
N ASP A 56 4.31 19.17 71.95
CA ASP A 56 4.64 20.42 72.64
C ASP A 56 5.67 21.26 71.88
N LEU A 57 6.69 20.61 71.30
CA LEU A 57 7.67 21.28 70.46
C LEU A 57 7.04 21.90 69.21
N VAL A 58 6.13 21.18 68.54
CA VAL A 58 5.42 21.72 67.37
C VAL A 58 4.57 22.93 67.78
N ARG A 59 3.88 22.85 68.92
CA ARG A 59 3.10 23.96 69.46
C ARG A 59 3.99 25.17 69.77
N THR A 60 5.14 24.95 70.40
CA THR A 60 6.14 25.97 70.70
C THR A 60 6.72 26.57 69.41
N ALA A 61 7.00 25.76 68.40
CA ALA A 61 7.50 26.21 67.12
C ALA A 61 6.49 27.11 66.39
N LEU A 62 5.22 26.69 66.33
CA LEU A 62 4.12 27.52 65.79
C LEU A 62 4.01 28.84 66.53
N ARG A 63 4.05 28.83 67.87
CA ARG A 63 4.01 30.05 68.68
C ARG A 63 5.19 30.98 68.40
N ASN A 64 6.40 30.46 68.29
CA ASN A 64 7.59 31.26 68.00
C ASN A 64 7.57 31.86 66.59
N VAL A 65 7.12 31.10 65.59
CA VAL A 65 6.94 31.60 64.21
C VAL A 65 5.84 32.67 64.15
N ASN A 66 4.75 32.49 64.90
CA ASN A 66 3.69 33.51 65.00
C ASN A 66 4.19 34.79 65.69
N LEU A 67 4.93 34.67 66.79
CA LEU A 67 5.48 35.82 67.55
C LEU A 67 6.56 36.57 66.77
N SER A 68 7.35 35.89 65.93
CA SER A 68 8.35 36.54 65.10
C SER A 68 7.73 37.37 63.97
N GLY A 69 6.50 37.03 63.53
CA GLY A 69 5.83 37.62 62.38
C GLY A 69 6.47 37.25 61.03
N VAL A 70 7.49 36.39 61.03
CA VAL A 70 8.26 35.98 59.85
C VAL A 70 7.93 34.52 59.55
N ILE A 71 7.13 34.28 58.50
CA ILE A 71 6.66 32.94 58.10
C ILE A 71 7.74 32.16 57.33
N ASP A 72 8.62 32.86 56.59
CA ASP A 72 9.75 32.28 55.88
C ASP A 72 11.03 32.38 56.70
N GLY A 73 11.66 31.26 57.00
CA GLY A 73 12.91 31.27 57.75
C GLY A 73 13.60 29.92 57.80
N THR A 74 14.81 29.93 58.36
CA THR A 74 15.71 28.77 58.42
C THR A 74 15.98 28.29 59.85
N THR A 75 15.26 28.82 60.84
CA THR A 75 15.44 28.40 62.24
C THR A 75 14.87 27.01 62.49
N ILE A 76 15.24 26.39 63.62
CA ILE A 76 14.71 25.09 64.01
C ILE A 76 13.18 25.09 64.15
N TYR A 77 12.57 26.24 64.51
CA TYR A 77 11.12 26.38 64.58
C TYR A 77 10.46 26.32 63.19
N HIS A 78 11.08 26.93 62.17
CA HIS A 78 10.58 26.84 60.78
C HIS A 78 10.67 25.41 60.24
N ARG A 79 11.76 24.70 60.57
CA ARG A 79 11.90 23.28 60.24
C ARG A 79 10.76 22.45 60.84
N ILE A 80 10.52 22.59 62.15
CA ILE A 80 9.49 21.82 62.85
C ILE A 80 8.09 22.11 62.28
N VAL A 81 7.79 23.36 61.92
CA VAL A 81 6.53 23.72 61.26
C VAL A 81 6.44 23.12 59.86
N SER A 82 7.53 23.16 59.07
CA SER A 82 7.58 22.53 57.74
C SER A 82 7.38 21.02 57.81
N ASP A 83 8.13 20.32 58.67
CA ASP A 83 8.02 18.86 58.85
C ASP A 83 6.60 18.48 59.32
N CYS A 84 5.96 19.30 60.15
CA CYS A 84 4.56 19.11 60.55
C CYS A 84 3.60 19.23 59.36
N LEU A 85 3.82 20.21 58.48
CA LEU A 85 3.02 20.39 57.26
C LEU A 85 3.29 19.26 56.24
N ASP A 86 4.49 18.68 56.21
CA ASP A 86 4.79 17.51 55.38
C ASP A 86 3.94 16.31 55.78
N ILE A 87 3.81 16.04 57.08
CA ILE A 87 2.93 14.99 57.61
C ILE A 87 1.47 15.26 57.21
N ALA A 88 1.01 16.51 57.33
CA ALA A 88 -0.33 16.89 56.90
C ALA A 88 -0.54 16.67 55.40
N ASN A 89 0.47 16.96 54.57
CA ASN A 89 0.43 16.76 53.12
C ASN A 89 0.45 15.26 52.75
N ILE A 90 1.16 14.43 53.51
CA ILE A 90 1.12 12.97 53.35
C ILE A 90 -0.27 12.41 53.67
N PHE A 91 -0.91 12.85 54.76
CA PHE A 91 -2.31 12.46 55.04
C PHE A 91 -3.27 12.93 53.94
N PHE A 92 -3.08 14.15 53.42
CA PHE A 92 -3.89 14.66 52.32
C PHE A 92 -3.77 13.80 51.05
N ASN A 93 -2.56 13.33 50.71
CA ASN A 93 -2.28 12.51 49.54
C ASN A 93 -2.22 10.99 49.84
N ILE A 94 -2.80 10.54 50.96
CA ILE A 94 -2.56 9.18 51.48
C ILE A 94 -2.99 8.05 50.52
N GLU A 95 -4.03 8.28 49.72
CA GLU A 95 -4.50 7.31 48.71
C GLU A 95 -3.41 7.05 47.66
N ALA A 96 -2.75 8.11 47.20
CA ALA A 96 -1.65 8.05 46.25
C ALA A 96 -0.35 7.48 46.81
N LEU A 97 -0.23 7.41 48.13
CA LEU A 97 0.96 6.95 48.83
C LEU A 97 0.75 5.60 49.50
N SER A 98 -0.32 4.88 49.19
CA SER A 98 -0.67 3.60 49.82
C SER A 98 0.37 2.49 49.61
N ASP A 99 1.21 2.59 48.57
CA ASP A 99 2.36 1.71 48.33
C ASP A 99 3.57 2.04 49.22
N LYS A 100 3.71 3.30 49.66
CA LYS A 100 4.83 3.80 50.48
C LYS A 100 4.50 3.95 51.96
N ILE A 101 3.25 4.21 52.29
CA ILE A 101 2.79 4.59 53.63
C ILE A 101 1.71 3.61 54.12
N GLU A 102 1.83 3.24 55.39
CA GLU A 102 0.81 2.54 56.16
C GLU A 102 0.36 3.43 57.32
N ILE A 103 -0.95 3.46 57.61
CA ILE A 103 -1.49 4.17 58.78
C ILE A 103 -1.67 3.16 59.90
N ILE A 104 -0.97 3.37 61.01
CA ILE A 104 -1.08 2.59 62.24
C ILE A 104 -1.99 3.35 63.21
N GLU A 105 -3.09 2.71 63.60
CA GLU A 105 -3.98 3.20 64.64
C GLU A 105 -3.43 2.85 66.02
N TRP A 106 -3.44 3.82 66.94
CA TRP A 106 -3.16 3.59 68.35
C TRP A 106 -4.33 4.06 69.21
N ASN A 107 -4.98 3.11 69.88
CA ASN A 107 -6.14 3.31 70.72
C ASN A 107 -5.72 3.48 72.19
N ALA A 108 -5.75 4.73 72.68
CA ALA A 108 -5.47 5.02 74.07
C ALA A 108 -6.58 4.52 75.03
N GLY A 109 -7.80 4.30 74.55
CA GLY A 109 -8.94 3.83 75.36
C GLY A 109 -9.45 4.84 76.37
N ILE A 110 -9.32 6.13 76.09
CA ILE A 110 -9.72 7.20 77.01
C ILE A 110 -11.25 7.23 77.15
N ILE A 111 -11.73 7.05 78.38
CA ILE A 111 -13.13 7.22 78.78
C ILE A 111 -13.17 8.42 79.73
N THR A 112 -13.95 9.44 79.39
CA THR A 112 -14.09 10.64 80.23
C THR A 112 -15.39 10.56 81.04
N ASN A 113 -15.26 10.49 82.36
CA ASN A 113 -16.37 10.48 83.31
C ASN A 113 -16.34 11.78 84.12
N GLY A 114 -17.02 12.82 83.63
CA GLY A 114 -16.93 14.15 84.22
C GLY A 114 -15.52 14.73 84.07
N ASN A 115 -14.84 15.00 85.20
CA ASN A 115 -13.46 15.48 85.19
C ASN A 115 -12.41 14.36 85.23
N ASP A 116 -12.80 13.09 85.39
CA ASP A 116 -11.87 11.98 85.51
C ASP A 116 -11.66 11.25 84.18
N ILE A 117 -10.44 10.77 83.97
CA ILE A 117 -10.06 9.96 82.80
C ILE A 117 -9.79 8.54 83.25
N GLU A 118 -10.51 7.60 82.67
CA GLU A 118 -10.29 6.16 82.79
C GLU A 118 -9.73 5.61 81.48
N ILE A 119 -8.97 4.52 81.58
CA ILE A 119 -8.39 3.81 80.43
C ILE A 119 -9.10 2.47 80.29
N ALA A 120 -9.76 2.24 79.16
CA ALA A 120 -10.42 1.00 78.83
C ALA A 120 -9.42 -0.17 78.80
N GLU A 121 -9.73 -1.27 79.50
CA GLU A 121 -8.78 -2.38 79.66
C GLU A 121 -8.38 -3.06 78.35
N GLY A 122 -9.28 -3.04 77.35
CA GLY A 122 -9.06 -3.63 76.03
C GLY A 122 -8.40 -2.70 75.01
N SER A 123 -8.00 -1.48 75.39
CA SER A 123 -7.27 -0.57 74.51
C SER A 123 -5.77 -0.89 74.48
N ASP A 124 -5.02 -0.32 73.54
CA ASP A 124 -3.57 -0.53 73.47
C ASP A 124 -2.86 -0.09 74.74
N LEU A 125 -3.29 1.03 75.33
CA LEU A 125 -2.78 1.51 76.61
C LEU A 125 -3.21 0.61 77.78
N GLY A 126 -4.46 0.13 77.79
CA GLY A 126 -4.97 -0.79 78.80
C GLY A 126 -4.22 -2.13 78.80
N MET A 127 -3.95 -2.67 77.61
CA MET A 127 -3.13 -3.88 77.44
C MET A 127 -1.70 -3.67 77.92
N LEU A 128 -1.12 -2.50 77.67
CA LEU A 128 0.24 -2.16 78.13
C LEU A 128 0.31 -2.12 79.67
N MET A 129 -0.69 -1.51 80.32
CA MET A 129 -0.81 -1.48 81.79
C MET A 129 -1.04 -2.87 82.41
N LYS A 130 -1.65 -3.80 81.67
CA LYS A 130 -1.89 -5.19 82.10
C LYS A 130 -0.83 -6.20 81.65
N SER A 131 0.16 -5.76 80.89
CA SER A 131 1.17 -6.64 80.28
C SER A 131 1.92 -7.48 81.32
N GLY A 132 2.30 -8.71 80.99
CA GLY A 132 3.12 -9.54 81.87
C GLY A 132 4.53 -8.98 82.14
N ASP A 133 5.03 -8.07 81.29
CA ASP A 133 6.35 -7.42 81.45
C ASP A 133 6.24 -6.17 82.36
N PRO A 134 6.99 -6.09 83.48
CA PRO A 134 7.00 -4.93 84.36
C PRO A 134 7.35 -3.60 83.68
N ARG A 135 8.19 -3.61 82.65
CA ARG A 135 8.58 -2.40 81.89
C ARG A 135 7.46 -1.88 81.02
N HIS A 136 6.67 -2.78 80.44
CA HIS A 136 5.46 -2.41 79.71
C HIS A 136 4.46 -1.75 80.66
N LYS A 137 4.21 -2.35 81.84
CA LYS A 137 3.33 -1.73 82.84
C LYS A 137 3.79 -0.33 83.23
N LEU A 138 5.10 -0.15 83.50
CA LEU A 138 5.67 1.14 83.85
C LEU A 138 5.47 2.18 82.72
N LEU A 139 5.70 1.79 81.47
CA LEU A 139 5.46 2.66 80.32
C LEU A 139 3.97 3.04 80.22
N GLY A 140 3.07 2.08 80.37
CA GLY A 140 1.62 2.31 80.36
C GLY A 140 1.15 3.26 81.46
N GLU A 141 1.59 3.04 82.70
CA GLU A 141 1.27 3.93 83.84
C GLU A 141 1.85 5.34 83.64
N THR A 142 3.04 5.44 83.03
CA THR A 142 3.65 6.73 82.71
C THR A 142 2.84 7.48 81.65
N LEU A 143 2.46 6.81 80.56
CA LEU A 143 1.63 7.40 79.50
C LEU A 143 0.26 7.82 80.03
N LYS A 144 -0.38 6.99 80.87
CA LYS A 144 -1.63 7.35 81.56
C LYS A 144 -1.46 8.61 82.42
N THR A 145 -0.36 8.69 83.18
CA THR A 145 -0.09 9.84 84.05
C THR A 145 -0.02 11.14 83.25
N TYR A 146 0.70 11.15 82.12
CA TYR A 146 0.76 12.32 81.23
C TYR A 146 -0.62 12.65 80.64
N ILE A 147 -1.35 11.66 80.12
CA ILE A 147 -2.68 11.87 79.56
C ILE A 147 -3.64 12.51 80.58
N VAL A 148 -3.59 12.06 81.84
CA VAL A 148 -4.44 12.57 82.93
C VAL A 148 -4.02 13.97 83.37
N GLN A 149 -2.72 14.22 83.56
CA GLN A 149 -2.18 15.50 84.00
C GLN A 149 -2.43 16.61 82.96
N ASP A 150 -2.20 16.29 81.70
CA ASP A 150 -2.22 17.26 80.60
C ASP A 150 -3.52 17.23 79.78
N LYS A 151 -4.59 16.66 80.37
CA LYS A 151 -5.86 16.40 79.69
C LYS A 151 -6.50 17.61 79.01
N VAL A 152 -6.32 18.80 79.60
CA VAL A 152 -6.78 20.08 79.05
C VAL A 152 -5.73 20.70 78.14
N ALA A 153 -4.46 20.72 78.57
CA ALA A 153 -3.38 21.41 77.85
C ALA A 153 -3.13 20.85 76.43
N PHE A 154 -3.37 19.55 76.24
CA PHE A 154 -3.21 18.83 74.96
C PHE A 154 -4.52 18.28 74.41
N ASN A 155 -5.68 18.69 74.95
CA ASN A 155 -7.00 18.21 74.53
C ASN A 155 -7.20 16.69 74.62
N PHE A 156 -6.47 15.96 75.49
CA PHE A 156 -6.63 14.50 75.60
C PHE A 156 -8.03 14.08 76.07
N SER A 157 -8.77 14.93 76.77
CA SER A 157 -10.19 14.69 77.12
C SER A 157 -11.10 14.50 75.89
N HIS A 158 -10.68 14.97 74.72
CA HIS A 158 -11.43 14.85 73.46
C HIS A 158 -10.80 13.84 72.49
N LEU A 159 -9.67 13.23 72.86
CA LEU A 159 -8.95 12.30 72.01
C LEU A 159 -9.75 11.00 71.84
N GLY A 160 -9.93 10.57 70.60
CA GLY A 160 -10.35 9.21 70.25
C GLY A 160 -9.12 8.31 70.09
N HIS A 161 -8.44 8.47 68.95
CA HIS A 161 -7.29 7.65 68.56
C HIS A 161 -6.14 8.51 68.04
N PHE A 162 -4.93 7.95 68.06
CA PHE A 162 -3.80 8.46 67.30
C PHE A 162 -3.61 7.67 66.01
N TYR A 163 -3.21 8.37 64.96
CA TYR A 163 -2.91 7.76 63.67
C TYR A 163 -1.46 8.08 63.31
N LEU A 164 -0.62 7.05 63.26
CA LEU A 164 0.82 7.15 63.00
C LEU A 164 1.09 6.73 61.56
N LEU A 165 1.97 7.45 60.87
CA LEU A 165 2.40 7.14 59.52
C LEU A 165 3.67 6.28 59.57
N ASN A 166 3.59 5.05 59.08
CA ASN A 166 4.71 4.14 58.91
C ASN A 166 5.19 4.18 57.46
N TYR A 167 6.46 4.50 57.24
CA TYR A 167 7.10 4.44 55.92
C TYR A 167 7.61 3.02 55.64
N LYS A 168 6.98 2.34 54.66
CA LYS A 168 7.21 0.92 54.38
C LYS A 168 8.63 0.59 53.93
N ASN A 169 9.30 1.55 53.28
CA ASN A 169 10.63 1.38 52.69
C ASN A 169 11.75 1.94 53.58
N GLY A 170 11.49 2.17 54.87
CA GLY A 170 12.49 2.67 55.80
C GLY A 170 13.45 1.57 56.31
N PRO A 171 14.50 1.95 57.04
CA PRO A 171 15.56 1.04 57.48
C PRO A 171 15.13 0.05 58.58
N ASP A 172 14.11 0.38 59.38
CA ASP A 172 13.63 -0.43 60.50
C ASP A 172 12.35 -1.21 60.16
N LEU A 173 11.93 -2.13 61.04
CA LEU A 173 10.68 -2.89 60.87
C LEU A 173 9.43 -1.97 60.90
N ILE A 174 9.48 -0.92 61.72
CA ILE A 174 8.45 0.12 61.81
C ILE A 174 9.16 1.48 61.79
N ASN A 175 8.88 2.28 60.76
CA ASN A 175 9.51 3.59 60.52
C ASN A 175 8.47 4.69 60.69
N ILE A 176 8.16 5.05 61.94
CA ILE A 176 7.20 6.12 62.22
C ILE A 176 7.82 7.46 61.84
N ILE A 177 7.25 8.09 60.81
CA ILE A 177 7.69 9.41 60.31
C ILE A 177 6.92 10.56 60.97
N GLY A 178 5.75 10.29 61.52
CA GLY A 178 4.91 11.25 62.25
C GLY A 178 3.49 10.74 62.46
N GLY A 179 2.57 11.61 62.86
CA GLY A 179 1.18 11.24 63.10
C GLY A 179 0.25 12.40 63.42
N THR A 180 -0.99 12.07 63.79
CA THR A 180 -2.00 13.05 64.24
C THR A 180 -1.70 13.56 65.65
N SER A 181 -2.11 14.80 65.94
CA SER A 181 -1.91 15.48 67.22
C SER A 181 -3.20 16.16 67.69
N PRO A 182 -3.62 15.97 68.96
CA PRO A 182 -4.80 16.62 69.52
C PRO A 182 -4.59 18.11 69.82
N SER A 183 -3.35 18.64 69.77
CA SER A 183 -3.05 20.06 70.06
C SER A 183 -2.45 20.83 68.88
N THR A 184 -1.94 20.15 67.86
CA THR A 184 -1.25 20.76 66.69
C THR A 184 -1.71 20.22 65.34
N LEU A 185 -2.80 19.44 65.30
CA LEU A 185 -3.28 18.62 64.18
C LEU A 185 -2.36 17.46 63.80
N PHE A 186 -1.07 17.74 63.58
CA PHE A 186 -0.06 16.75 63.20
C PHE A 186 1.27 16.99 63.94
N PHE A 187 2.17 16.02 63.88
CA PHE A 187 3.55 16.15 64.32
C PHE A 187 4.47 15.21 63.53
N SER A 188 5.74 15.58 63.38
CA SER A 188 6.78 14.73 62.79
C SER A 188 7.61 14.03 63.88
N SER A 189 8.16 12.87 63.51
CA SER A 189 9.10 12.12 64.34
C SER A 189 10.37 12.93 64.61
N ALA A 190 11.02 12.66 65.74
CA ALA A 190 12.32 13.26 66.09
C ALA A 190 13.51 12.52 65.49
N ASN A 191 13.25 11.35 64.88
CA ASN A 191 14.27 10.51 64.28
C ASN A 191 14.81 11.17 63.01
N ASP A 192 15.93 10.63 62.50
CA ASP A 192 16.39 11.00 61.17
C ASP A 192 15.37 10.52 60.13
N LEU A 193 14.83 11.45 59.33
CA LEU A 193 13.85 11.18 58.28
C LEU A 193 14.46 11.31 56.87
N SER A 194 15.79 11.42 56.76
CA SER A 194 16.50 11.58 55.48
C SER A 194 16.26 10.42 54.49
N TYR A 195 15.85 9.26 54.98
CA TYR A 195 15.51 8.08 54.18
C TYR A 195 14.14 8.17 53.49
N VAL A 196 13.29 9.14 53.84
CA VAL A 196 11.97 9.28 53.22
C VAL A 196 12.11 9.82 51.80
N ASP A 197 11.52 9.12 50.85
CA ASP A 197 11.52 9.47 49.42
C ASP A 197 10.10 9.74 48.92
N ILE A 198 9.57 10.90 49.34
CA ILE A 198 8.28 11.43 48.93
C ILE A 198 8.48 12.87 48.47
N MET A 199 7.87 13.21 47.34
CA MET A 199 7.95 14.52 46.73
C MET A 199 6.56 14.99 46.31
N PHE A 200 6.24 16.24 46.59
CA PHE A 200 5.00 16.88 46.18
C PHE A 200 5.34 18.03 45.24
N ALA A 201 4.98 17.88 43.95
CA ALA A 201 5.45 18.76 42.88
C ALA A 201 7.00 18.88 42.88
N ASN A 202 7.54 20.02 43.32
CA ASN A 202 8.98 20.27 43.38
C ASN A 202 9.53 20.28 44.82
N ASP A 203 8.71 19.98 45.83
CA ASP A 203 9.05 20.03 47.26
C ASP A 203 9.29 18.62 47.81
N ARG A 204 10.46 18.38 48.40
CA ARG A 204 10.81 17.08 49.01
C ARG A 204 10.55 17.13 50.51
N VAL A 205 9.80 16.16 51.03
CA VAL A 205 9.47 16.13 52.45
C VAL A 205 10.72 15.95 53.33
N PHE A 206 10.71 16.57 54.51
CA PHE A 206 11.76 16.46 55.55
C PHE A 206 13.17 16.84 55.10
N ASP A 207 13.30 17.73 54.11
CA ASP A 207 14.60 18.20 53.62
C ASP A 207 15.08 19.47 54.36
N SER A 208 16.14 20.10 53.84
CA SER A 208 16.68 21.36 54.41
C SER A 208 16.03 22.63 53.82
N GLN A 209 15.08 22.50 52.91
CA GLN A 209 14.34 23.60 52.28
C GLN A 209 12.94 23.72 52.87
N TYR A 210 12.83 24.41 54.00
CA TYR A 210 11.56 24.49 54.74
C TYR A 210 10.48 25.22 53.95
N CYS A 211 9.35 24.54 53.74
CA CYS A 211 8.25 24.98 52.91
C CYS A 211 7.04 25.40 53.76
N PRO A 212 6.79 26.72 53.96
CA PRO A 212 5.64 27.21 54.72
C PRO A 212 4.33 27.01 53.97
N LEU A 213 3.20 27.04 54.69
CA LEU A 213 1.89 26.69 54.13
C LEU A 213 1.55 27.46 52.83
N TYR A 214 1.80 28.76 52.77
CA TYR A 214 1.39 29.60 51.63
C TYR A 214 2.13 29.30 50.31
N LYS A 215 3.25 28.56 50.37
CA LYS A 215 4.05 28.14 49.20
C LYS A 215 3.72 26.73 48.69
N ARG A 216 2.87 25.99 49.40
CA ARG A 216 2.49 24.62 49.04
C ARG A 216 1.43 24.59 47.96
N ASP A 217 1.13 23.39 47.47
CA ASP A 217 0.12 23.16 46.43
C ASP A 217 -1.25 23.77 46.79
N LYS A 218 -1.93 24.36 45.79
CA LYS A 218 -3.17 25.11 46.01
C LYS A 218 -4.29 24.23 46.55
N ASP A 219 -4.38 22.96 46.14
CA ASP A 219 -5.40 22.04 46.64
C ASP A 219 -5.13 21.67 48.10
N PHE A 220 -3.86 21.49 48.47
CA PHE A 220 -3.46 21.22 49.86
C PHE A 220 -3.75 22.41 50.78
N ILE A 221 -3.46 23.64 50.33
CA ILE A 221 -3.81 24.86 51.07
C ILE A 221 -5.33 24.92 51.27
N LYS A 222 -6.10 24.78 50.18
CA LYS A 222 -7.57 24.76 50.21
C LYS A 222 -8.12 23.69 51.16
N TYR A 223 -7.51 22.51 51.18
CA TYR A 223 -7.87 21.41 52.07
C TYR A 223 -7.74 21.79 53.55
N LEU A 224 -6.63 22.40 53.97
CA LEU A 224 -6.44 22.80 55.37
C LEU A 224 -7.43 23.90 55.80
N TYR A 225 -7.72 24.88 54.93
CA TYR A 225 -8.74 25.88 55.22
C TYR A 225 -10.16 25.29 55.25
N ALA A 226 -10.46 24.32 54.39
CA ALA A 226 -11.73 23.59 54.43
C ALA A 226 -11.86 22.75 55.70
N PHE A 227 -10.78 22.10 56.16
CA PHE A 227 -10.73 21.41 57.44
C PHE A 227 -11.09 22.37 58.58
N LYS A 228 -10.41 23.53 58.64
CA LYS A 228 -10.72 24.59 59.62
C LYS A 228 -12.19 25.02 59.56
N ALA A 229 -12.74 25.28 58.38
CA ALA A 229 -14.14 25.70 58.21
C ALA A 229 -15.15 24.63 58.66
N SER A 230 -14.81 23.35 58.51
CA SER A 230 -15.66 22.22 58.91
C SER A 230 -15.63 21.91 60.40
N PHE A 231 -14.65 22.44 61.15
CA PHE A 231 -14.42 22.11 62.56
C PHE A 231 -14.78 23.30 63.47
N SER A 232 -16.00 23.29 64.03
CA SER A 232 -16.58 24.40 64.79
C SER A 232 -15.75 24.90 65.98
N GLN A 233 -14.97 24.04 66.64
CA GLN A 233 -14.14 24.39 67.81
C GLN A 233 -12.65 24.58 67.47
N PHE A 234 -12.30 24.73 66.18
CA PHE A 234 -10.91 24.76 65.72
C PHE A 234 -10.07 25.84 66.41
N SER A 235 -10.51 27.09 66.41
CA SER A 235 -9.75 28.21 67.00
C SER A 235 -9.52 28.06 68.50
N SER A 236 -10.46 27.45 69.23
CA SER A 236 -10.31 27.20 70.68
C SER A 236 -9.38 26.04 71.00
N LEU A 237 -9.42 24.97 70.19
CA LEU A 237 -8.64 23.75 70.44
C LEU A 237 -7.22 23.82 69.86
N PHE A 238 -7.02 24.59 68.78
CA PHE A 238 -5.76 24.74 68.06
C PHE A 238 -5.33 26.22 67.88
N PRO A 239 -5.23 27.02 68.95
CA PRO A 239 -5.03 28.48 68.83
C PRO A 239 -3.71 28.87 68.13
N ASP A 240 -2.62 28.12 68.38
CA ASP A 240 -1.32 28.37 67.77
C ASP A 240 -1.33 28.05 66.25
N VAL A 241 -2.08 27.01 65.82
CA VAL A 241 -2.29 26.67 64.39
C VAL A 241 -3.20 27.69 63.71
N ASP A 242 -4.28 28.09 64.38
CA ASP A 242 -5.25 29.05 63.85
C ASP A 242 -4.61 30.41 63.54
N THR A 243 -3.74 30.87 64.45
CA THR A 243 -2.95 32.08 64.28
C THR A 243 -1.97 31.96 63.10
N TYR A 244 -1.31 30.81 62.95
CA TYR A 244 -0.37 30.55 61.85
C TYR A 244 -1.07 30.55 60.49
N MET A 245 -2.21 29.85 60.37
CA MET A 245 -3.02 29.87 59.15
C MET A 245 -3.52 31.28 58.84
N SER A 246 -4.01 32.01 59.84
CA SER A 246 -4.48 33.39 59.64
C SER A 246 -3.39 34.34 59.17
N THR A 247 -2.13 34.11 59.59
CA THR A 247 -0.96 34.87 59.13
C THR A 247 -0.56 34.49 57.69
N CYS A 248 -0.80 33.24 57.28
CA CYS A 248 -0.55 32.80 55.89
C CYS A 248 -1.59 33.31 54.89
N PHE A 249 -2.85 33.53 55.31
CA PHE A 249 -3.96 33.89 54.43
C PHE A 249 -3.72 35.12 53.53
N PRO A 250 -3.15 36.24 54.02
CA PRO A 250 -2.82 37.42 53.20
C PRO A 250 -1.73 37.17 52.15
N LEU A 251 -0.94 36.10 52.28
CA LEU A 251 0.14 35.75 51.36
C LEU A 251 -0.33 34.93 50.14
N LEU A 252 -1.58 34.46 50.14
CA LEU A 252 -2.17 33.67 49.06
C LEU A 252 -2.59 34.53 47.86
N SER A 253 -2.68 33.92 46.67
CA SER A 253 -3.21 34.58 45.47
C SER A 253 -4.68 34.98 45.62
N GLU A 254 -5.12 36.01 44.88
CA GLU A 254 -6.51 36.53 44.99
C GLU A 254 -7.57 35.47 44.71
N ASP A 255 -7.37 34.63 43.70
CA ASP A 255 -8.31 33.55 43.37
C ASP A 255 -8.45 32.57 44.54
N LEU A 256 -7.34 32.18 45.16
CA LEU A 256 -7.34 31.23 46.26
C LEU A 256 -7.95 31.84 47.54
N ARG A 257 -7.68 33.14 47.80
CA ARG A 257 -8.34 33.88 48.88
C ARG A 257 -9.86 33.92 48.70
N THR A 258 -10.33 34.13 47.47
CA THR A 258 -11.75 34.17 47.12
C THR A 258 -12.41 32.81 47.34
N ILE A 259 -11.75 31.73 46.90
CA ILE A 259 -12.21 30.36 47.15
C ILE A 259 -12.33 30.11 48.66
N ILE A 260 -11.29 30.44 49.44
CA ILE A 260 -11.25 30.18 50.88
C ILE A 260 -12.34 30.95 51.65
N ARG A 261 -12.61 32.22 51.28
CA ARG A 261 -13.69 33.02 51.91
C ARG A 261 -15.08 32.43 51.71
N ASN A 262 -15.28 31.67 50.65
CA ASN A 262 -16.57 31.07 50.28
C ASN A 262 -16.69 29.61 50.74
N LEU A 263 -15.73 29.08 51.51
CA LEU A 263 -15.82 27.73 52.06
C LEU A 263 -16.91 27.67 53.14
N ASP A 264 -17.87 26.76 52.98
CA ASP A 264 -18.83 26.40 54.02
C ASP A 264 -18.40 25.11 54.75
N ALA A 265 -19.07 24.80 55.86
CA ALA A 265 -18.78 23.61 56.68
C ALA A 265 -19.00 22.28 55.92
N GLY A 266 -19.86 22.25 54.89
CA GLY A 266 -20.15 21.05 54.10
C GLY A 266 -19.17 20.81 52.95
N PHE A 267 -18.43 21.83 52.51
CA PHE A 267 -17.46 21.74 51.43
C PHE A 267 -16.41 20.64 51.67
N TYR A 268 -15.86 20.61 52.88
CA TYR A 268 -14.86 19.63 53.28
C TYR A 268 -15.38 18.18 53.15
N GLU A 269 -16.66 17.96 53.47
CA GLU A 269 -17.25 16.63 53.40
C GLU A 269 -17.58 16.17 51.98
N LYS A 270 -17.97 17.12 51.13
CA LYS A 270 -18.33 16.88 49.74
C LYS A 270 -17.11 16.62 48.86
N GLU A 271 -16.06 17.41 49.03
CA GLU A 271 -14.91 17.41 48.11
C GLU A 271 -13.83 16.39 48.48
N TYR A 272 -13.67 16.07 49.76
CA TYR A 272 -12.64 15.13 50.24
C TYR A 272 -13.25 13.83 50.75
N GLN A 273 -12.50 12.72 50.67
CA GLN A 273 -12.97 11.39 51.09
C GLN A 273 -12.41 10.99 52.45
N LYS A 274 -13.15 10.19 53.22
CA LYS A 274 -12.65 9.69 54.51
C LYS A 274 -11.43 8.79 54.30
N ILE A 275 -10.50 8.82 55.24
CA ILE A 275 -9.31 7.97 55.22
C ILE A 275 -9.62 6.68 55.99
N PRO A 276 -9.81 5.52 55.33
CA PRO A 276 -10.10 4.27 56.02
C PRO A 276 -8.87 3.74 56.76
N VAL A 277 -9.09 3.14 57.93
CA VAL A 277 -8.06 2.54 58.78
C VAL A 277 -8.49 1.12 59.14
N ASN A 278 -7.72 0.12 58.69
CA ASN A 278 -7.95 -1.32 58.89
C ASN A 278 -9.23 -1.94 58.29
N SER A 279 -10.39 -1.26 58.29
CA SER A 279 -11.66 -1.79 57.78
C SER A 279 -12.67 -0.70 57.36
N VAL A 280 -13.66 -1.07 56.54
CA VAL A 280 -14.71 -0.16 56.06
C VAL A 280 -15.55 0.35 57.22
N GLY A 281 -15.58 1.67 57.42
CA GLY A 281 -16.32 2.34 58.50
C GLY A 281 -15.43 2.85 59.64
N ASN A 282 -14.22 2.30 59.81
CA ASN A 282 -13.20 2.84 60.70
C ASN A 282 -12.34 3.84 59.93
N ASN A 283 -12.30 5.11 60.34
CA ASN A 283 -11.63 6.18 59.59
C ASN A 283 -10.76 7.03 60.49
N ALA A 284 -9.67 7.56 59.95
CA ALA A 284 -8.79 8.47 60.67
C ALA A 284 -9.54 9.74 61.12
N GLU A 285 -9.19 10.27 62.29
CA GLU A 285 -9.80 11.44 62.91
C GLU A 285 -8.80 12.26 63.73
N ILE A 286 -9.16 13.51 64.01
CA ILE A 286 -8.50 14.37 65.00
C ILE A 286 -9.59 14.89 65.92
N LEU A 287 -9.51 14.55 67.22
CA LEU A 287 -10.52 14.91 68.22
C LEU A 287 -11.97 14.59 67.79
N ARG A 288 -12.19 13.38 67.24
CA ARG A 288 -13.48 12.89 66.71
C ARG A 288 -14.02 13.62 65.47
N HIS A 289 -13.24 14.54 64.90
CA HIS A 289 -13.52 15.12 63.59
C HIS A 289 -12.83 14.31 62.50
N SER A 290 -13.58 13.79 61.52
CA SER A 290 -13.04 12.89 60.49
C SER A 290 -11.95 13.56 59.66
N LEU A 291 -10.79 12.91 59.58
CA LEU A 291 -9.72 13.28 58.67
C LEU A 291 -10.03 12.75 57.27
N ARG A 292 -9.73 13.55 56.25
CA ARG A 292 -10.06 13.25 54.85
C ARG A 292 -8.84 13.42 53.95
N SER A 293 -8.86 12.77 52.80
CA SER A 293 -7.82 12.85 51.79
C SER A 293 -8.37 13.35 50.45
N LYS A 294 -7.46 13.75 49.56
CA LYS A 294 -7.74 14.06 48.16
C LYS A 294 -8.41 12.87 47.49
N LYS A 295 -9.44 13.13 46.69
CA LYS A 295 -10.05 12.14 45.80
C LYS A 295 -9.26 12.09 44.50
N TYR A 296 -8.51 11.02 44.25
CA TYR A 296 -7.89 10.80 42.93
C TYR A 296 -8.90 10.12 42.00
N GLY A 297 -9.97 10.82 41.64
CA GLY A 297 -10.91 10.36 40.62
C GLY A 297 -10.29 10.39 39.22
N VAL A 298 -11.06 9.99 38.18
CA VAL A 298 -10.68 10.22 36.78
C VAL A 298 -10.67 11.73 36.54
N VAL A 299 -9.51 12.36 36.72
CA VAL A 299 -9.34 13.80 36.56
C VAL A 299 -9.39 14.13 35.06
N ASN A 300 -10.14 15.18 34.70
CA ASN A 300 -9.93 15.88 33.43
C ASN A 300 -8.55 16.56 33.49
N PHE A 301 -7.50 15.78 33.22
CA PHE A 301 -6.09 16.16 33.32
C PHE A 301 -5.65 17.14 32.21
N SER A 302 -6.60 17.68 31.44
CA SER A 302 -6.34 18.39 30.20
C SER A 302 -5.67 19.73 30.44
N ASP A 303 -6.13 20.54 31.39
CA ASP A 303 -5.75 21.96 31.43
C ASP A 303 -4.41 22.23 32.16
N GLU A 304 -3.86 21.21 32.82
CA GLU A 304 -2.64 21.30 33.63
C GLU A 304 -1.49 20.40 33.12
N ASN A 305 -1.65 19.75 31.96
CA ASN A 305 -0.62 18.89 31.37
C ASN A 305 -0.34 19.25 29.91
N ASP A 306 0.85 19.80 29.66
CA ASP A 306 1.25 20.22 28.30
C ASP A 306 1.70 19.03 27.43
N PHE A 307 1.86 17.83 27.99
CA PHE A 307 2.28 16.61 27.27
C PHE A 307 1.14 15.84 26.59
N VAL A 308 -0.09 16.33 26.71
CA VAL A 308 -1.24 15.79 25.97
C VAL A 308 -1.02 16.00 24.47
N ILE A 309 -1.17 14.94 23.67
CA ILE A 309 -0.97 15.04 22.22
C ILE A 309 -1.96 16.01 21.59
N ASP A 310 -1.48 16.74 20.58
CA ASP A 310 -2.31 17.57 19.71
C ASP A 310 -2.65 16.77 18.45
N ALA A 311 -3.65 15.89 18.58
CA ALA A 311 -4.08 15.01 17.50
C ALA A 311 -4.79 15.81 16.39
N SER A 312 -4.46 15.54 15.13
CA SER A 312 -5.16 16.14 13.97
C SER A 312 -6.50 15.48 13.69
N ARG A 313 -6.81 14.37 14.39
CA ARG A 313 -8.04 13.61 14.28
C ARG A 313 -8.88 13.71 15.54
N LEU A 314 -10.18 13.53 15.38
CA LEU A 314 -11.09 13.38 16.51
C LEU A 314 -10.86 12.02 17.19
N VAL A 315 -10.63 12.04 18.50
CA VAL A 315 -10.39 10.86 19.33
C VAL A 315 -11.49 10.78 20.37
N GLU A 316 -12.07 9.58 20.56
CA GLU A 316 -13.03 9.33 21.64
C GLU A 316 -12.30 9.06 22.96
N GLY A 317 -12.74 9.70 24.04
CA GLY A 317 -12.15 9.54 25.37
C GLY A 317 -11.01 10.53 25.68
N PRO A 318 -10.30 10.34 26.80
CA PRO A 318 -9.20 11.21 27.19
C PRO A 318 -8.02 11.08 26.23
N MET A 319 -7.58 12.21 25.69
CA MET A 319 -6.45 12.29 24.77
C MET A 319 -5.15 11.86 25.48
N PRO A 320 -4.37 10.91 24.93
CA PRO A 320 -3.20 10.39 25.61
C PRO A 320 -2.06 11.42 25.72
N CYS A 321 -1.17 11.21 26.69
CA CYS A 321 0.09 11.95 26.81
C CYS A 321 1.23 11.26 26.05
N VAL A 322 2.28 12.02 25.73
CA VAL A 322 3.58 11.51 25.27
C VAL A 322 4.69 12.17 26.05
N PHE A 323 5.71 11.41 26.45
CA PHE A 323 6.78 11.92 27.32
C PHE A 323 8.16 11.78 26.67
N PRO A 324 9.09 12.70 26.95
CA PRO A 324 10.45 12.63 26.44
C PRO A 324 11.21 11.48 27.13
N MET A 325 11.93 10.70 26.32
CA MET A 325 12.80 9.60 26.79
C MET A 325 14.26 10.02 27.00
N GLU A 326 14.59 11.24 26.57
CA GLU A 326 15.91 11.86 26.71
C GLU A 326 15.82 13.06 27.67
N PRO A 327 16.94 13.57 28.21
CA PRO A 327 16.94 14.76 29.05
C PRO A 327 16.21 15.93 28.40
N PHE A 328 15.17 16.43 29.08
CA PHE A 328 14.26 17.45 28.57
C PHE A 328 14.04 18.54 29.62
N ASN A 329 14.33 19.80 29.27
CA ASN A 329 14.38 20.92 30.20
C ASN A 329 13.38 22.04 29.87
N GLU A 330 12.51 21.87 28.87
CA GLU A 330 11.50 22.89 28.65
C GLU A 330 10.51 22.93 29.82
N PRO A 331 10.08 24.11 30.26
CA PRO A 331 9.18 24.27 31.40
C PRO A 331 7.74 23.95 31.00
N LEU A 332 7.48 22.69 30.65
CA LEU A 332 6.14 22.15 30.39
C LEU A 332 5.46 21.75 31.69
N ARG A 333 4.15 22.01 31.79
CA ARG A 333 3.36 21.62 32.95
C ARG A 333 3.15 20.12 32.99
N PHE A 334 3.35 19.52 34.15
CA PHE A 334 3.15 18.11 34.41
C PHE A 334 2.72 17.88 35.86
N ALA A 335 1.55 17.27 36.07
CA ALA A 335 1.03 16.88 37.37
C ALA A 335 1.08 17.99 38.45
N GLY A 336 0.60 19.19 38.09
CA GLY A 336 0.55 20.35 39.00
C GLY A 336 1.86 21.14 39.15
N GLY A 337 2.96 20.69 38.51
CA GLY A 337 4.27 21.34 38.53
C GLY A 337 4.90 21.51 37.15
N LEU A 338 6.21 21.75 37.11
CA LEU A 338 7.01 21.79 35.88
C LEU A 338 7.74 20.45 35.69
N TRP A 339 7.90 20.03 34.45
CA TRP A 339 8.71 18.87 34.09
C TRP A 339 10.17 19.03 34.55
N GLN A 340 10.72 17.98 35.16
CA GLN A 340 12.10 17.96 35.63
C GLN A 340 13.01 17.21 34.66
N LYS A 341 14.25 17.69 34.51
CA LYS A 341 15.25 17.11 33.60
C LYS A 341 15.36 15.59 33.70
N ASP A 342 15.36 15.05 34.91
CA ASP A 342 15.61 13.63 35.18
C ASP A 342 14.36 12.74 35.12
N TYR A 343 13.15 13.31 34.95
CA TYR A 343 11.91 12.52 34.87
C TYR A 343 11.86 11.55 33.69
N HIS A 344 12.62 11.83 32.62
CA HIS A 344 12.76 10.93 31.47
C HIS A 344 13.25 9.53 31.85
N LYS A 345 14.01 9.38 32.94
CA LYS A 345 14.56 8.08 33.39
C LYS A 345 13.48 7.07 33.78
N ASN A 346 12.30 7.54 34.16
CA ASN A 346 11.17 6.72 34.55
C ASN A 346 10.12 6.57 33.42
N VAL A 347 10.38 7.13 32.24
CA VAL A 347 9.50 7.00 31.07
C VAL A 347 9.85 5.69 30.34
N PRO A 348 8.95 4.70 30.32
CA PRO A 348 9.25 3.42 29.69
C PRO A 348 9.20 3.54 28.15
N ALA A 349 10.11 2.84 27.48
CA ALA A 349 10.06 2.67 26.03
C ALA A 349 8.89 1.76 25.60
N TYR A 350 8.51 0.82 26.45
CA TYR A 350 7.47 -0.18 26.23
C TYR A 350 6.63 -0.37 27.49
N ASP A 351 5.30 -0.23 27.34
CA ASP A 351 4.33 -0.54 28.38
C ASP A 351 3.28 -1.53 27.84
N PRO A 352 3.28 -2.80 28.29
CA PRO A 352 2.34 -3.81 27.82
C PRO A 352 0.92 -3.63 28.37
N SER A 353 0.71 -2.76 29.36
CA SER A 353 -0.61 -2.57 29.97
C SER A 353 -1.59 -1.90 29.00
N PRO A 354 -2.89 -2.24 29.06
CA PRO A 354 -3.91 -1.58 28.25
C PRO A 354 -3.87 -0.06 28.41
N LEU A 355 -4.02 0.69 27.31
CA LEU A 355 -3.78 2.14 27.27
C LEU A 355 -4.47 2.92 28.41
N TYR A 356 -5.72 2.58 28.73
CA TYR A 356 -6.51 3.27 29.77
C TYR A 356 -6.24 2.76 31.20
N GLU A 357 -5.47 1.69 31.36
CA GLU A 357 -5.07 1.14 32.67
C GLU A 357 -3.67 1.61 33.09
N ARG A 358 -2.95 2.28 32.20
CA ARG A 358 -1.60 2.80 32.43
C ARG A 358 -1.59 3.94 33.47
N THR A 359 -0.50 4.03 34.23
CA THR A 359 -0.24 5.11 35.20
C THR A 359 0.84 6.04 34.69
N LEU A 360 0.69 7.35 34.92
CA LEU A 360 1.62 8.35 34.40
C LEU A 360 3.04 8.14 34.96
N PRO A 361 4.09 8.18 34.12
CA PRO A 361 5.48 8.13 34.58
C PRO A 361 5.78 9.18 35.64
N ASN A 362 6.54 8.83 36.70
CA ASN A 362 6.79 9.69 37.87
C ASN A 362 5.55 10.03 38.72
N GLN A 363 4.37 9.54 38.35
CA GLN A 363 3.09 9.80 39.01
C GLN A 363 2.27 8.50 39.11
N GLY A 364 2.87 7.47 39.71
CA GLY A 364 2.36 6.09 39.69
C GLY A 364 0.96 5.88 40.30
N HIS A 365 0.39 6.88 40.96
CA HIS A 365 -0.96 6.89 41.50
C HIS A 365 -2.02 7.43 40.53
N LEU A 366 -1.62 8.13 39.46
CA LEU A 366 -2.52 8.73 38.48
C LEU A 366 -2.69 7.82 37.27
N LYS A 367 -3.89 7.24 37.11
CA LYS A 367 -4.28 6.52 35.89
C LYS A 367 -4.69 7.52 34.81
N TYR A 368 -3.91 7.58 33.73
CA TYR A 368 -4.20 8.40 32.56
C TYR A 368 -3.48 7.82 31.34
N PRO A 369 -4.11 7.75 30.16
CA PRO A 369 -3.50 7.13 29.00
C PRO A 369 -2.26 7.91 28.53
N TYR A 370 -1.18 7.18 28.26
CA TYR A 370 0.01 7.72 27.62
C TYR A 370 0.57 6.72 26.62
N LEU A 371 1.24 7.24 25.58
CA LEU A 371 1.80 6.45 24.48
C LEU A 371 3.32 6.42 24.59
N THR A 372 3.91 5.25 24.33
CA THR A 372 5.36 5.03 24.28
C THR A 372 5.85 4.93 22.83
N VAL A 373 7.16 4.94 22.64
CA VAL A 373 7.77 4.71 21.32
C VAL A 373 7.35 3.35 20.73
N SER A 374 7.17 2.31 21.54
CA SER A 374 6.66 1.00 21.09
C SER A 374 5.20 1.02 20.64
N ASP A 375 4.39 2.01 21.00
CA ASP A 375 3.01 2.10 20.48
C ASP A 375 2.96 2.61 19.03
N PHE A 376 4.00 3.32 18.59
CA PHE A 376 4.09 3.89 17.25
C PHE A 376 5.14 3.25 16.34
N LEU A 377 6.25 2.73 16.89
CA LEU A 377 7.32 2.14 16.10
C LEU A 377 7.34 0.62 16.21
N GLU A 378 7.51 -0.04 15.06
CA GLU A 378 7.67 -1.49 14.99
C GLU A 378 9.01 -1.92 15.62
N PRO A 379 9.10 -3.12 16.23
CA PRO A 379 10.34 -3.60 16.83
C PRO A 379 11.37 -4.08 15.81
N TYR A 380 10.94 -4.39 14.60
CA TYR A 380 11.81 -4.75 13.48
C TYR A 380 11.77 -3.68 12.40
N LEU A 381 12.93 -3.38 11.82
CA LEU A 381 13.06 -2.50 10.64
C LEU A 381 13.36 -3.36 9.42
N VAL A 382 12.47 -3.36 8.45
CA VAL A 382 12.58 -4.19 7.25
C VAL A 382 13.42 -3.50 6.19
N ARG A 383 14.61 -4.04 5.91
CA ARG A 383 15.51 -3.59 4.85
C ARG A 383 15.19 -4.28 3.53
N LEU A 384 14.98 -3.49 2.48
CA LEU A 384 14.74 -3.92 1.11
C LEU A 384 16.05 -3.95 0.29
N PRO A 385 16.16 -4.82 -0.74
CA PRO A 385 17.39 -4.99 -1.51
C PRO A 385 17.61 -3.94 -2.61
N TYR A 386 16.86 -2.83 -2.55
CA TYR A 386 16.91 -1.70 -3.49
C TYR A 386 16.38 -0.43 -2.80
N PRO A 387 16.76 0.77 -3.28
CA PRO A 387 16.17 2.04 -2.82
C PRO A 387 14.67 2.14 -3.16
N ILE A 388 13.89 2.76 -2.27
CA ILE A 388 12.47 3.02 -2.52
C ILE A 388 12.33 4.10 -3.59
N ASP A 389 11.38 3.91 -4.51
CA ASP A 389 10.98 4.94 -5.48
C ASP A 389 10.22 6.07 -4.78
N THR A 390 10.91 7.18 -4.52
CA THR A 390 10.35 8.35 -3.81
C THR A 390 9.29 9.10 -4.61
N GLU A 391 9.14 8.85 -5.91
CA GLU A 391 8.02 9.39 -6.71
C GLU A 391 6.74 8.57 -6.54
N LYS A 392 6.85 7.32 -6.06
CA LYS A 392 5.73 6.39 -5.94
C LYS A 392 5.44 6.00 -4.49
N PHE A 393 6.41 6.00 -3.59
CA PHE A 393 6.21 5.61 -2.20
C PHE A 393 6.99 6.52 -1.26
N PHE A 394 6.42 6.81 -0.09
CA PHE A 394 7.14 7.53 0.95
C PHE A 394 8.23 6.63 1.54
N ASP A 395 9.48 7.07 1.41
CA ASP A 395 10.68 6.34 1.86
C ASP A 395 11.01 6.56 3.35
N GLY A 396 10.19 7.35 4.04
CA GLY A 396 10.42 7.71 5.44
C GLY A 396 11.57 8.71 5.61
N ASN A 397 11.85 9.52 4.57
CA ASN A 397 12.88 10.55 4.61
C ASN A 397 14.27 9.98 4.96
N TYR A 398 14.64 8.85 4.36
CA TYR A 398 15.86 8.13 4.76
C TYR A 398 17.12 8.91 4.35
N ALA A 399 17.94 9.28 5.33
CA ALA A 399 19.17 10.03 5.14
C ALA A 399 20.42 9.14 5.30
N ILE A 400 21.25 9.10 4.25
CA ILE A 400 22.52 8.36 4.20
C ILE A 400 23.66 9.35 4.41
N ARG A 401 24.68 8.95 5.17
CA ARG A 401 25.80 9.84 5.52
C ARG A 401 26.78 10.06 4.37
N THR A 402 27.02 9.05 3.53
CA THR A 402 27.97 9.09 2.41
C THR A 402 27.59 8.12 1.29
N GLY A 403 27.62 8.58 0.03
CA GLY A 403 27.36 7.75 -1.16
C GLY A 403 25.88 7.61 -1.53
N ASP A 404 25.61 6.92 -2.64
CA ASP A 404 24.25 6.57 -3.08
C ASP A 404 23.72 5.37 -2.29
N SER A 405 22.39 5.32 -2.08
CA SER A 405 21.78 4.16 -1.46
C SER A 405 21.77 2.95 -2.39
N ASP A 406 22.13 1.78 -1.86
CA ASP A 406 21.92 0.47 -2.50
C ASP A 406 20.72 -0.31 -1.90
N HIS A 407 19.98 0.30 -0.96
CA HIS A 407 18.87 -0.32 -0.24
C HIS A 407 17.82 0.71 0.20
N GLY A 408 16.71 0.23 0.74
CA GLY A 408 15.64 1.05 1.29
C GLY A 408 15.05 0.38 2.52
N TYR A 409 14.12 1.06 3.19
CA TYR A 409 13.46 0.53 4.38
C TYR A 409 11.95 0.72 4.28
N ALA A 410 11.19 -0.36 4.50
CA ALA A 410 9.76 -0.21 4.73
C ALA A 410 9.55 0.50 6.07
N LEU A 411 8.50 1.31 6.18
CA LEU A 411 8.32 2.22 7.31
C LEU A 411 8.08 1.41 8.58
N PRO A 412 8.88 1.59 9.65
CA PRO A 412 8.70 0.91 10.92
C PRO A 412 7.62 1.61 11.75
N ILE A 413 6.53 2.07 11.13
CA ILE A 413 5.42 2.77 11.79
C ILE A 413 4.30 1.76 12.00
N LYS A 414 3.70 1.73 13.20
CA LYS A 414 2.50 0.96 13.48
C LYS A 414 1.28 1.73 12.96
N LYS A 415 0.32 1.03 12.37
CA LYS A 415 -0.97 1.63 11.93
C LYS A 415 -1.70 2.40 13.03
N ASN A 416 -1.41 2.09 14.30
CA ASN A 416 -1.92 2.79 15.48
C ASN A 416 -1.61 4.29 15.47
N TYR A 417 -0.53 4.71 14.80
CA TYR A 417 -0.24 6.13 14.56
C TYR A 417 -1.42 6.87 13.93
N PHE A 418 -2.10 6.23 12.96
CA PHE A 418 -3.18 6.85 12.22
C PHE A 418 -4.50 6.97 12.98
N GLN A 419 -4.58 6.44 14.21
CA GLN A 419 -5.70 6.74 15.11
C GLN A 419 -5.72 8.22 15.52
N TYR A 420 -4.54 8.84 15.58
CA TYR A 420 -4.36 10.21 16.06
C TYR A 420 -3.98 11.19 14.96
N PHE A 421 -3.30 10.71 13.92
CA PHE A 421 -2.72 11.53 12.86
C PHE A 421 -3.07 11.01 11.46
N THR A 422 -2.88 11.83 10.43
CA THR A 422 -3.12 11.47 9.02
C THR A 422 -1.84 10.96 8.34
N VAL A 423 -1.96 10.48 7.09
CA VAL A 423 -0.78 10.16 6.27
C VAL A 423 0.02 11.42 5.95
N ASP A 424 -0.67 12.51 5.63
CA ASP A 424 -0.09 13.80 5.29
C ASP A 424 0.68 14.40 6.48
N ASP A 425 0.16 14.26 7.70
CA ASP A 425 0.87 14.59 8.93
C ASP A 425 2.26 13.95 9.00
N LEU A 426 2.36 12.64 8.78
CA LEU A 426 3.61 11.88 8.87
C LEU A 426 4.68 12.38 7.87
N GLN A 427 4.23 12.89 6.72
CA GLN A 427 5.09 13.33 5.61
C GLN A 427 5.55 14.78 5.75
N ARG A 428 4.80 15.62 6.48
CA ARG A 428 5.08 17.04 6.66
C ARG A 428 6.17 17.32 7.69
N ASN A 429 6.55 18.59 7.76
CA ASN A 429 7.41 19.11 8.82
C ASN A 429 6.59 19.52 10.05
N VAL A 430 7.22 19.50 11.22
CA VAL A 430 6.74 20.18 12.43
C VAL A 430 7.09 21.68 12.36
N SER A 431 6.60 22.47 13.32
CA SER A 431 6.65 23.95 13.31
C SER A 431 8.04 24.56 13.16
N ASP A 432 9.10 23.89 13.62
CA ASP A 432 10.49 24.33 13.50
C ASP A 432 11.20 23.91 12.18
N GLY A 433 10.46 23.31 11.25
CA GLY A 433 10.96 22.88 9.95
C GLY A 433 11.60 21.48 9.93
N LYS A 434 11.69 20.78 11.06
CA LYS A 434 12.13 19.38 11.08
C LYS A 434 11.05 18.46 10.52
N LYS A 435 11.45 17.34 9.93
CA LYS A 435 10.54 16.33 9.37
C LYS A 435 9.74 15.63 10.48
N ARG A 436 8.47 15.32 10.28
CA ARG A 436 7.68 14.60 11.30
C ARG A 436 8.21 13.19 11.53
N PHE A 437 8.60 12.50 10.47
CA PHE A 437 9.28 11.22 10.52
C PHE A 437 10.53 11.22 9.63
N GLU A 438 11.63 10.69 10.17
CA GLU A 438 12.87 10.48 9.42
C GLU A 438 13.65 9.27 9.92
N MET A 439 14.46 8.69 9.03
CA MET A 439 15.40 7.63 9.35
C MET A 439 16.82 8.08 9.03
N VAL A 440 17.74 7.88 9.97
CA VAL A 440 19.14 8.31 9.84
C VAL A 440 20.06 7.11 9.99
N GLN A 441 20.96 6.94 9.02
CA GLN A 441 22.00 5.91 9.11
C GLN A 441 22.95 6.17 10.29
N MET A 442 23.21 5.12 11.08
CA MET A 442 24.12 5.13 12.22
C MET A 442 25.21 4.05 12.04
N PRO A 443 26.38 4.17 12.69
CA PRO A 443 27.34 3.07 12.76
C PRO A 443 26.68 1.82 13.36
N GLY A 444 26.59 0.74 12.58
CA GLY A 444 26.00 -0.54 13.02
C GLY A 444 24.46 -0.57 13.09
N GLY A 445 23.74 0.42 12.55
CA GLY A 445 22.28 0.45 12.61
C GLY A 445 21.61 1.65 11.93
N VAL A 446 20.32 1.84 12.22
CA VAL A 446 19.50 2.97 11.76
C VAL A 446 18.73 3.55 12.94
N LYS A 447 18.68 4.88 13.06
CA LYS A 447 17.84 5.57 14.04
C LYS A 447 16.57 6.06 13.34
N ALA A 448 15.40 5.59 13.76
CA ALA A 448 14.13 6.16 13.34
C ALA A 448 13.69 7.23 14.35
N ILE A 449 13.26 8.38 13.87
CA ILE A 449 12.87 9.54 14.67
C ILE A 449 11.45 9.93 14.28
N LEU A 450 10.56 10.02 15.26
CA LEU A 450 9.15 10.38 15.11
C LEU A 450 8.82 11.52 16.08
N ARG A 451 8.31 12.63 15.55
CA ARG A 451 7.97 13.83 16.33
C ARG A 451 6.47 13.92 16.50
N ILE A 452 5.99 13.84 17.75
CA ILE A 452 4.57 13.84 18.09
C ILE A 452 4.17 15.23 18.58
N PRO A 453 3.25 15.93 17.89
CA PRO A 453 2.73 17.21 18.34
C PRO A 453 2.06 17.12 19.72
N VAL A 454 2.31 18.13 20.54
CA VAL A 454 1.64 18.38 21.82
C VAL A 454 1.16 19.83 21.86
N ARG A 455 0.43 20.20 22.91
CA ARG A 455 -0.20 21.52 23.02
C ARG A 455 0.78 22.69 22.84
N ASN A 456 0.22 23.83 22.46
CA ASN A 456 0.94 25.11 22.28
C ASN A 456 2.02 25.08 21.18
N ASP A 457 1.75 24.36 20.07
CA ASP A 457 2.62 24.26 18.89
C ASP A 457 4.02 23.69 19.21
N ARG A 458 4.05 22.72 20.13
CA ARG A 458 5.26 22.00 20.56
C ARG A 458 5.19 20.55 20.13
N TYR A 459 6.28 19.81 20.29
CA TYR A 459 6.32 18.38 20.01
C TYR A 459 7.27 17.63 20.95
N ILE A 460 7.05 16.33 21.10
CA ILE A 460 7.96 15.41 21.77
C ILE A 460 8.62 14.51 20.71
N GLU A 461 9.95 14.44 20.74
CA GLU A 461 10.73 13.56 19.87
C GLU A 461 10.84 12.16 20.49
N MET A 462 10.28 11.17 19.80
CA MET A 462 10.49 9.75 20.07
C MET A 462 11.50 9.20 19.06
N SER A 463 12.35 8.28 19.48
CA SER A 463 13.25 7.60 18.54
C SER A 463 13.53 6.17 18.95
N ARG A 464 13.85 5.31 18.00
CA ARG A 464 14.30 3.92 18.22
C ARG A 464 15.56 3.65 17.42
N ILE A 465 16.52 2.96 18.03
CA ILE A 465 17.74 2.52 17.35
C ILE A 465 17.54 1.07 16.90
N TYR A 466 17.65 0.81 15.61
CA TYR A 466 17.62 -0.52 15.02
C TYR A 466 19.04 -0.99 14.73
N LEU A 467 19.47 -2.04 15.42
CA LEU A 467 20.79 -2.63 15.23
C LEU A 467 20.77 -3.64 14.08
N VAL A 468 21.85 -3.71 13.31
CA VAL A 468 22.00 -4.76 12.29
C VAL A 468 22.08 -6.12 12.97
N ASN A 469 21.35 -7.11 12.44
CA ASN A 469 21.42 -8.48 12.94
C ASN A 469 22.87 -9.00 12.81
N GLN A 470 23.47 -9.40 13.93
CA GLN A 470 24.88 -9.81 13.99
C GLN A 470 25.09 -11.31 13.74
N PHE A 471 23.99 -12.08 13.66
CA PHE A 471 24.03 -13.54 13.49
C PHE A 471 23.66 -13.95 12.07
N SER A 472 24.34 -14.96 11.54
CA SER A 472 24.05 -15.51 10.21
C SER A 472 23.01 -16.63 10.22
N ASP A 473 22.76 -17.24 11.38
CA ASP A 473 21.95 -18.45 11.58
C ASP A 473 20.66 -18.22 12.38
N LYS A 474 20.47 -17.02 12.95
CA LYS A 474 19.23 -16.61 13.63
C LYS A 474 18.96 -15.12 13.50
N ILE A 475 17.70 -14.73 13.68
CA ILE A 475 17.29 -13.32 13.81
C ILE A 475 17.29 -12.99 15.30
N GLN A 476 18.06 -11.97 15.69
CA GLN A 476 18.09 -11.46 17.06
C GLN A 476 16.71 -10.93 17.47
N GLN A 477 16.31 -11.20 18.71
CA GLN A 477 15.08 -10.63 19.26
C GLN A 477 15.31 -9.15 19.63
N PRO A 478 14.33 -8.28 19.35
CA PRO A 478 14.37 -6.88 19.74
C PRO A 478 14.26 -6.75 21.26
N ASP A 479 14.89 -5.71 21.81
CA ASP A 479 14.83 -5.36 23.22
C ASP A 479 14.06 -4.04 23.36
N GLU A 480 12.74 -4.14 23.28
CA GLU A 480 11.85 -2.97 23.31
C GLU A 480 11.89 -2.24 24.65
N VAL A 481 12.22 -2.94 25.75
CA VAL A 481 12.36 -2.35 27.08
C VAL A 481 13.53 -1.35 27.10
N ASN A 482 14.64 -1.72 26.48
CA ASN A 482 15.80 -0.83 26.31
C ASN A 482 15.75 -0.01 25.01
N ASN A 483 14.60 0.04 24.33
CA ASN A 483 14.37 0.79 23.09
C ASN A 483 15.31 0.43 21.92
N LEU A 484 15.65 -0.86 21.81
CA LEU A 484 16.51 -1.40 20.75
C LEU A 484 15.68 -2.31 19.82
N GLY A 485 15.59 -1.91 18.55
CA GLY A 485 15.02 -2.74 17.49
C GLY A 485 16.08 -3.49 16.68
N ILE A 486 15.65 -4.35 15.76
CA ILE A 486 16.55 -5.14 14.90
C ILE A 486 16.23 -4.93 13.42
N VAL A 487 17.27 -4.73 12.61
CA VAL A 487 17.14 -4.70 11.15
C VAL A 487 17.05 -6.12 10.61
N VAL A 488 16.02 -6.41 9.81
CA VAL A 488 15.83 -7.68 9.11
C VAL A 488 15.86 -7.46 7.60
N GLU A 489 16.57 -8.32 6.87
CA GLU A 489 16.70 -8.20 5.42
C GLU A 489 15.64 -9.06 4.73
N HIS A 490 14.74 -8.43 3.99
CA HIS A 490 13.67 -9.10 3.27
C HIS A 490 13.70 -8.74 1.79
N GLN A 491 13.50 -9.74 0.94
CA GLN A 491 13.53 -9.61 -0.51
C GLN A 491 12.12 -9.74 -1.08
N PHE A 492 11.38 -8.64 -1.06
CA PHE A 492 10.09 -8.55 -1.74
C PHE A 492 9.96 -7.24 -2.52
N THR A 493 8.98 -7.13 -3.42
CA THR A 493 8.51 -5.87 -4.01
C THR A 493 6.99 -5.86 -4.14
N ILE A 494 6.41 -4.68 -4.30
CA ILE A 494 5.00 -4.49 -4.61
C ILE A 494 4.87 -3.67 -5.90
N ALA A 495 3.90 -4.02 -6.74
CA ALA A 495 3.44 -3.24 -7.87
C ALA A 495 1.93 -2.98 -7.74
N VAL A 496 1.50 -1.74 -7.93
CA VAL A 496 0.10 -1.30 -7.82
C VAL A 496 -0.40 -0.77 -9.17
N TYR A 497 -1.56 -1.25 -9.60
CA TYR A 497 -2.25 -0.82 -10.83
C TYR A 497 -3.75 -0.57 -10.57
N PRO A 498 -4.36 0.48 -11.12
CA PRO A 498 -3.67 1.68 -11.58
C PRO A 498 -2.92 2.36 -10.43
N PHE A 499 -1.86 3.10 -10.74
CA PHE A 499 -1.21 3.99 -9.78
C PHE A 499 -1.87 5.37 -9.72
N LEU A 500 -3.18 5.38 -9.49
CA LEU A 500 -4.05 6.56 -9.51
C LEU A 500 -4.97 6.55 -8.29
N ARG A 501 -5.17 7.70 -7.65
CA ARG A 501 -6.23 7.91 -6.66
C ARG A 501 -7.48 8.44 -7.35
N VAL A 502 -8.54 7.64 -7.36
CA VAL A 502 -9.83 8.05 -7.93
C VAL A 502 -10.55 8.97 -6.94
N THR A 503 -10.96 10.15 -7.37
CA THR A 503 -11.62 11.14 -6.51
C THR A 503 -13.13 11.06 -6.57
N ASP A 504 -13.69 10.56 -7.68
CA ASP A 504 -15.14 10.36 -7.83
C ASP A 504 -15.59 9.11 -7.05
N PRO A 505 -16.48 9.24 -6.05
CA PRO A 505 -16.93 8.11 -5.23
C PRO A 505 -17.77 7.08 -6.00
N TYR A 506 -18.29 7.41 -7.19
CA TYR A 506 -19.06 6.50 -8.03
C TYR A 506 -18.18 5.69 -8.98
N ILE A 507 -16.91 6.06 -9.13
CA ILE A 507 -15.95 5.36 -9.96
C ILE A 507 -15.16 4.38 -9.08
N ASN A 508 -15.26 3.10 -9.42
CA ASN A 508 -14.47 2.07 -8.77
C ASN A 508 -13.00 2.12 -9.25
N PRO A 509 -11.98 2.17 -8.37
CA PRO A 509 -10.59 2.25 -8.79
C PRO A 509 -10.03 0.99 -9.46
N HIS A 510 -10.61 -0.19 -9.23
CA HIS A 510 -10.17 -1.47 -9.77
C HIS A 510 -8.69 -1.81 -9.53
N TYR A 511 -8.20 -1.61 -8.30
CA TYR A 511 -6.81 -1.90 -7.99
C TYR A 511 -6.46 -3.39 -8.12
N ARG A 512 -5.26 -3.62 -8.62
CA ARG A 512 -4.51 -4.88 -8.57
C ARG A 512 -3.20 -4.56 -7.88
N VAL A 513 -2.91 -5.28 -6.81
CA VAL A 513 -1.68 -5.11 -6.04
C VAL A 513 -0.93 -6.43 -6.06
N MET A 514 0.14 -6.46 -6.84
CA MET A 514 1.05 -7.59 -6.96
C MET A 514 2.13 -7.48 -5.89
N LEU A 515 2.35 -8.57 -5.16
CA LEU A 515 3.49 -8.79 -4.29
C LEU A 515 4.38 -9.85 -4.95
N VAL A 516 5.68 -9.56 -5.06
CA VAL A 516 6.70 -10.54 -5.45
C VAL A 516 7.57 -10.80 -4.23
N ASP A 517 7.51 -12.02 -3.70
CA ASP A 517 8.34 -12.50 -2.59
C ASP A 517 9.45 -13.41 -3.11
N ARG A 518 10.69 -13.04 -2.83
CA ARG A 518 11.90 -13.79 -3.15
C ARG A 518 12.76 -14.05 -1.91
N ASP A 519 12.16 -14.08 -0.72
CA ASP A 519 12.89 -14.53 0.47
C ASP A 519 13.30 -15.99 0.29
N MET A 520 14.55 -16.21 -0.13
CA MET A 520 15.12 -17.52 -0.45
C MET A 520 16.29 -17.89 0.47
N GLN A 521 16.73 -16.96 1.31
CA GLN A 521 17.84 -17.18 2.25
C GLN A 521 17.38 -18.07 3.42
N ALA A 522 18.32 -18.74 4.09
CA ALA A 522 17.99 -19.69 5.15
C ALA A 522 17.12 -19.08 6.27
N LEU A 523 17.41 -17.82 6.65
CA LEU A 523 16.69 -17.08 7.70
C LEU A 523 15.30 -16.60 7.29
N THR A 524 15.01 -16.47 5.99
CA THR A 524 13.78 -15.81 5.53
C THR A 524 12.94 -16.70 4.62
N LYS A 525 13.46 -17.84 4.14
CA LYS A 525 12.76 -18.74 3.21
C LYS A 525 11.40 -19.25 3.70
N HIS A 526 11.19 -19.26 5.01
CA HIS A 526 9.94 -19.68 5.65
C HIS A 526 8.91 -18.54 5.77
N ASN A 527 9.31 -17.29 5.52
CA ASN A 527 8.41 -16.15 5.54
C ASN A 527 7.31 -16.33 4.50
N SER A 528 6.08 -16.08 4.92
CA SER A 528 4.91 -15.94 4.05
C SER A 528 4.33 -14.57 4.29
N TYR A 529 4.08 -13.83 3.21
CA TYR A 529 3.66 -12.44 3.28
C TYR A 529 2.14 -12.30 3.16
N THR A 530 1.59 -11.35 3.91
CA THR A 530 0.20 -10.89 3.82
C THR A 530 0.18 -9.38 3.67
N LEU A 531 -0.72 -8.89 2.83
CA LEU A 531 -0.97 -7.46 2.64
C LEU A 531 -2.34 -7.10 3.20
N ASN A 532 -2.37 -6.14 4.12
CA ASN A 532 -3.61 -5.50 4.57
C ASN A 532 -3.65 -4.06 4.05
N PHE A 533 -4.83 -3.62 3.61
CA PHE A 533 -5.03 -2.30 3.02
C PHE A 533 -5.96 -1.49 3.92
N TYR A 534 -5.65 -0.21 4.10
CA TYR A 534 -6.41 0.65 5.01
C TYR A 534 -6.74 1.98 4.35
N ASN A 535 -7.89 2.52 4.74
CA ASN A 535 -8.23 3.91 4.48
C ASN A 535 -7.90 4.73 5.73
N GLU A 536 -7.26 5.87 5.57
CA GLU A 536 -6.90 6.71 6.72
C GLU A 536 -8.14 7.19 7.48
N ALA A 537 -9.31 7.34 6.86
CA ALA A 537 -10.55 7.69 7.57
C ALA A 537 -10.97 6.60 8.58
N GLN A 538 -10.61 5.34 8.33
CA GLN A 538 -10.87 4.19 9.22
C GLN A 538 -9.59 3.34 9.37
N PRO A 539 -8.57 3.85 10.08
CA PRO A 539 -7.20 3.35 10.03
C PRO A 539 -7.00 1.96 10.66
N LEU A 540 -7.98 1.49 11.44
CA LEU A 540 -7.97 0.16 12.06
C LEU A 540 -8.81 -0.87 11.31
N ASN A 541 -9.64 -0.43 10.36
CA ASN A 541 -10.51 -1.32 9.59
C ASN A 541 -9.80 -1.73 8.31
N VAL A 542 -9.48 -3.02 8.20
CA VAL A 542 -8.95 -3.59 6.96
C VAL A 542 -10.00 -3.47 5.86
N ILE A 543 -9.60 -2.97 4.70
CA ILE A 543 -10.45 -2.95 3.51
C ILE A 543 -10.62 -4.39 3.03
N ASN A 544 -11.87 -4.83 2.95
CA ASN A 544 -12.22 -6.12 2.35
C ASN A 544 -11.80 -6.14 0.87
N ASN A 545 -10.78 -6.93 0.56
CA ASN A 545 -10.37 -7.26 -0.79
C ASN A 545 -11.02 -8.58 -1.24
N LEU A 546 -11.06 -8.82 -2.56
CA LEU A 546 -11.43 -10.14 -3.07
C LEU A 546 -10.30 -11.14 -2.75
N ALA A 547 -10.64 -12.43 -2.77
CA ALA A 547 -9.72 -13.52 -2.44
C ALA A 547 -8.37 -13.35 -3.17
N PRO A 548 -7.24 -13.26 -2.44
CA PRO A 548 -5.92 -13.13 -3.06
C PRO A 548 -5.62 -14.30 -4.00
N ARG A 549 -4.87 -14.02 -5.06
CA ARG A 549 -4.54 -14.99 -6.09
C ARG A 549 -3.04 -15.24 -6.13
N GLN A 550 -2.63 -16.49 -5.96
CA GLN A 550 -1.24 -16.89 -6.07
C GLN A 550 -0.98 -17.47 -7.45
N ARG A 551 0.08 -17.00 -8.13
CA ARG A 551 0.45 -17.50 -9.46
C ARG A 551 1.71 -18.37 -9.43
N SER A 552 2.74 -17.91 -8.71
CA SER A 552 4.03 -18.60 -8.57
C SER A 552 4.36 -18.94 -7.11
N ASN A 553 5.30 -19.86 -6.88
CA ASN A 553 5.73 -20.27 -5.54
C ASN A 553 7.26 -20.40 -5.48
N LYS A 554 7.90 -19.69 -4.53
CA LYS A 554 9.35 -19.63 -4.41
C LYS A 554 10.05 -20.95 -4.11
N HIS A 555 9.31 -21.95 -3.62
CA HIS A 555 9.82 -23.31 -3.41
C HIS A 555 9.79 -24.19 -4.68
N LYS A 556 9.36 -23.63 -5.82
CA LYS A 556 9.40 -24.26 -7.14
C LYS A 556 10.52 -23.65 -8.00
N LYS A 557 10.56 -24.02 -9.28
CA LYS A 557 11.63 -23.67 -10.23
C LYS A 557 11.80 -22.14 -10.38
N GLU A 558 10.72 -21.39 -10.22
CA GLU A 558 10.66 -19.94 -10.44
C GLU A 558 11.41 -19.15 -9.36
N GLY A 559 11.61 -19.70 -8.15
CA GLY A 559 12.36 -19.02 -7.08
C GLY A 559 11.69 -17.73 -6.56
N VAL A 560 10.43 -17.49 -6.91
CA VAL A 560 9.59 -16.38 -6.44
C VAL A 560 8.15 -16.83 -6.15
N THR A 561 7.52 -16.21 -5.16
CA THR A 561 6.08 -16.30 -4.91
C THR A 561 5.42 -15.01 -5.38
N THR A 562 4.42 -15.10 -6.26
CA THR A 562 3.64 -13.94 -6.69
C THR A 562 2.22 -14.03 -6.14
N LEU A 563 1.80 -12.97 -5.44
CA LEU A 563 0.48 -12.85 -4.81
C LEU A 563 -0.21 -11.57 -5.30
N TYR A 564 -1.46 -11.69 -5.73
CA TYR A 564 -2.25 -10.60 -6.28
C TYR A 564 -3.45 -10.32 -5.39
N ASN A 565 -3.56 -9.08 -4.92
CA ASN A 565 -4.69 -8.59 -4.15
C ASN A 565 -5.58 -7.71 -5.04
N ILE A 566 -6.89 -7.95 -4.98
CA ILE A 566 -7.86 -7.25 -5.84
C ILE A 566 -8.73 -6.36 -4.97
N LEU A 567 -8.67 -5.05 -5.19
CA LEU A 567 -9.44 -4.06 -4.43
C LEU A 567 -10.34 -3.24 -5.33
N GLU A 568 -11.56 -3.04 -4.84
CA GLU A 568 -12.60 -2.27 -5.52
C GLU A 568 -12.87 -0.94 -4.78
N LYS A 569 -11.95 -0.53 -3.90
CA LYS A 569 -12.02 0.69 -3.07
C LYS A 569 -10.64 1.35 -2.96
N ASN A 570 -10.68 2.66 -2.71
CA ASN A 570 -9.52 3.50 -2.38
C ASN A 570 -8.85 3.09 -1.06
N PHE A 571 -7.52 3.09 -1.03
CA PHE A 571 -6.70 2.84 0.16
C PHE A 571 -5.54 3.85 0.24
N ASP A 572 -5.04 4.11 1.44
CA ASP A 572 -4.06 5.17 1.73
C ASP A 572 -2.71 4.60 2.19
N PHE A 573 -2.72 3.42 2.81
CA PHE A 573 -1.50 2.72 3.20
C PHE A 573 -1.70 1.19 3.20
N ILE A 574 -0.58 0.49 3.10
CA ILE A 574 -0.49 -0.97 3.07
C ILE A 574 0.32 -1.43 4.28
N GLU A 575 -0.21 -2.34 5.07
CA GLU A 575 0.55 -3.08 6.08
C GLU A 575 1.05 -4.38 5.46
N VAL A 576 2.38 -4.50 5.39
CA VAL A 576 3.06 -5.72 4.97
C VAL A 576 3.42 -6.50 6.21
N MET A 577 2.97 -7.74 6.28
CA MET A 577 3.26 -8.62 7.42
C MET A 577 3.86 -9.92 6.92
N ASN A 578 4.84 -10.43 7.66
CA ASN A 578 5.26 -11.82 7.56
C ASN A 578 5.40 -12.43 8.97
N THR A 579 5.99 -13.62 9.06
CA THR A 579 6.18 -14.34 10.33
C THR A 579 7.15 -13.65 11.30
N THR A 580 8.01 -12.76 10.80
CA THR A 580 9.07 -12.09 11.58
C THR A 580 8.74 -10.64 11.88
N ALA A 581 8.29 -9.88 10.88
CA ALA A 581 8.18 -8.43 10.96
C ALA A 581 6.90 -7.89 10.32
N ARG A 582 6.57 -6.67 10.71
CA ARG A 582 5.51 -5.85 10.13
C ARG A 582 6.09 -4.50 9.75
N ALA A 583 5.58 -3.92 8.68
CA ALA A 583 5.95 -2.59 8.24
C ALA A 583 4.82 -1.98 7.42
N LEU A 584 4.84 -0.65 7.30
CA LEU A 584 3.92 0.08 6.45
C LEU A 584 4.58 0.53 5.15
N LEU A 585 3.77 0.60 4.10
CA LEU A 585 4.09 1.22 2.83
C LEU A 585 3.01 2.25 2.52
N ILE A 586 3.43 3.46 2.14
CA ILE A 586 2.52 4.57 1.85
C ILE A 586 2.70 4.95 0.38
N PRO A 587 1.75 4.57 -0.50
CA PRO A 587 1.77 4.98 -1.90
C PRO A 587 1.52 6.48 -2.06
N LEU A 588 2.25 7.12 -2.95
CA LEU A 588 2.09 8.50 -3.39
C LEU A 588 1.30 8.52 -4.71
N PHE A 589 0.02 8.17 -4.63
CA PHE A 589 -0.83 8.05 -5.81
C PHE A 589 -0.89 9.34 -6.63
N VAL A 590 -0.89 9.20 -7.95
CA VAL A 590 -1.22 10.31 -8.85
C VAL A 590 -2.70 10.67 -8.62
N PRO A 591 -3.06 11.94 -8.39
CA PRO A 591 -4.46 12.33 -8.27
C PRO A 591 -5.16 12.23 -9.63
N GLN A 592 -6.42 11.81 -9.63
CA GLN A 592 -7.25 11.86 -10.83
C GLN A 592 -7.31 13.28 -11.40
N GLN A 593 -6.98 13.43 -12.67
CA GLN A 593 -7.09 14.70 -13.37
C GLN A 593 -8.57 15.07 -13.58
N THR A 594 -8.86 16.38 -13.59
CA THR A 594 -10.22 16.86 -13.85
C THR A 594 -10.67 16.42 -15.25
N ALA A 595 -11.87 15.84 -15.34
CA ALA A 595 -12.43 15.38 -16.61
C ALA A 595 -12.81 16.57 -17.49
N GLY A 596 -12.15 16.69 -18.65
CA GLY A 596 -12.43 17.74 -19.64
C GLY A 596 -12.14 17.34 -21.08
N LYS A 597 -11.66 16.12 -21.32
CA LYS A 597 -11.33 15.61 -22.65
C LYS A 597 -12.25 14.44 -23.02
N VAL A 598 -12.56 14.34 -24.30
CA VAL A 598 -13.31 13.21 -24.88
C VAL A 598 -12.34 12.35 -25.68
N PHE A 599 -12.30 11.06 -25.34
CA PHE A 599 -11.48 10.08 -26.05
C PHE A 599 -12.36 9.23 -26.97
N LYS A 600 -11.81 8.88 -28.14
CA LYS A 600 -12.36 7.85 -29.01
C LYS A 600 -11.28 6.80 -29.27
N PHE A 601 -11.58 5.53 -29.00
CA PHE A 601 -10.68 4.39 -29.22
C PHE A 601 -11.23 3.46 -30.29
N ALA A 602 -10.33 2.83 -31.04
CA ALA A 602 -10.65 1.77 -31.99
C ALA A 602 -9.78 0.54 -31.68
N ILE A 603 -10.44 -0.60 -31.46
CA ILE A 603 -9.80 -1.86 -31.04
C ILE A 603 -9.97 -2.91 -32.13
N ASP A 604 -8.88 -3.25 -32.79
CA ASP A 604 -8.78 -4.41 -33.67
C ASP A 604 -8.29 -5.60 -32.86
N PHE A 605 -9.25 -6.37 -32.32
CA PHE A 605 -8.98 -7.66 -31.70
C PHE A 605 -8.66 -8.68 -32.80
N GLY A 606 -7.41 -8.69 -33.26
CA GLY A 606 -6.98 -9.49 -34.41
C GLY A 606 -6.72 -10.96 -34.09
N THR A 607 -6.85 -11.82 -35.10
CA THR A 607 -6.54 -13.26 -35.02
C THR A 607 -5.09 -13.51 -34.59
N THR A 608 -4.16 -12.77 -35.19
CA THR A 608 -2.73 -12.90 -34.91
C THR A 608 -2.22 -11.77 -34.00
N ASN A 609 -2.44 -10.53 -34.41
CA ASN A 609 -1.96 -9.36 -33.67
C ASN A 609 -3.15 -8.42 -33.42
N THR A 610 -3.28 -7.97 -32.18
CA THR A 610 -4.25 -6.96 -31.76
C THR A 610 -3.64 -5.57 -31.93
N HIS A 611 -4.43 -4.59 -32.37
CA HIS A 611 -4.02 -3.19 -32.49
C HIS A 611 -5.04 -2.25 -31.86
N ILE A 612 -4.58 -1.12 -31.32
CA ILE A 612 -5.45 -0.09 -30.75
C ILE A 612 -4.97 1.27 -31.25
N GLU A 613 -5.90 2.07 -31.77
CA GLU A 613 -5.70 3.50 -32.05
C GLU A 613 -6.61 4.32 -31.15
N TYR A 614 -6.22 5.56 -30.88
CA TYR A 614 -7.08 6.52 -30.21
C TYR A 614 -6.86 7.94 -30.71
N LYS A 615 -7.87 8.78 -30.48
CA LYS A 615 -7.77 10.23 -30.65
C LYS A 615 -8.45 10.95 -29.49
N VAL A 616 -8.02 12.19 -29.26
CA VAL A 616 -8.56 13.07 -28.21
C VAL A 616 -9.18 14.27 -28.91
N GLY A 617 -10.50 14.45 -28.76
CA GLY A 617 -11.25 15.46 -29.52
C GLY A 617 -11.02 15.32 -31.03
N ASN A 618 -10.52 16.39 -31.66
CA ASN A 618 -10.26 16.47 -33.10
C ASN A 618 -8.79 16.19 -33.49
N GLU A 619 -7.97 15.69 -32.56
CA GLU A 619 -6.59 15.29 -32.87
C GLU A 619 -6.54 14.15 -33.91
N SER A 620 -5.42 14.05 -34.62
CA SER A 620 -5.16 12.91 -35.50
C SER A 620 -5.07 11.60 -34.70
N PRO A 621 -5.59 10.47 -35.23
CA PRO A 621 -5.40 9.15 -34.65
C PRO A 621 -3.93 8.81 -34.39
N ARG A 622 -3.66 8.21 -33.23
CA ARG A 622 -2.35 7.64 -32.89
C ARG A 622 -2.46 6.27 -32.21
N PRO A 623 -1.45 5.39 -32.37
CA PRO A 623 -1.41 4.09 -31.71
C PRO A 623 -1.50 4.25 -30.19
N PHE A 624 -2.16 3.30 -29.53
CA PHE A 624 -2.20 3.26 -28.07
C PHE A 624 -0.79 3.17 -27.49
N ASP A 625 -0.52 4.05 -26.53
CA ASP A 625 0.74 4.19 -25.86
C ASP A 625 0.57 4.37 -24.34
N ILE A 626 1.60 3.99 -23.61
CA ILE A 626 1.85 4.37 -22.22
C ILE A 626 3.23 5.02 -22.22
N THR A 627 3.25 6.32 -21.97
CA THR A 627 4.45 7.16 -21.97
C THR A 627 4.96 7.37 -20.55
N GLU A 628 6.14 7.97 -20.39
CA GLU A 628 6.68 8.32 -19.06
C GLU A 628 5.75 9.25 -18.26
N LYS A 629 4.87 10.02 -18.94
CA LYS A 629 3.95 10.97 -18.30
C LYS A 629 2.68 10.33 -17.76
N ASP A 630 2.35 9.11 -18.21
CA ASP A 630 1.10 8.44 -17.88
C ASP A 630 1.29 6.95 -17.61
N ILE A 631 2.43 6.60 -17.01
CA ILE A 631 2.72 5.29 -16.46
C ILE A 631 1.56 4.86 -15.55
N GLN A 632 1.03 3.66 -15.81
CA GLN A 632 -0.16 3.16 -15.12
C GLN A 632 0.17 2.29 -13.88
N VAL A 633 1.43 1.88 -13.70
CA VAL A 633 1.89 1.01 -12.60
C VAL A 633 2.89 1.78 -11.73
N GLY A 634 2.77 1.67 -10.40
CA GLY A 634 3.80 2.15 -9.48
C GLY A 634 4.38 0.98 -8.69
N THR A 635 5.71 0.95 -8.57
CA THR A 635 6.47 -0.09 -7.88
C THR A 635 7.22 0.48 -6.69
N LEU A 636 7.57 -0.39 -5.73
CA LEU A 636 8.43 0.01 -4.61
C LEU A 636 9.84 0.44 -5.04
N TYR A 637 10.32 -0.05 -6.18
CA TYR A 637 11.60 0.33 -6.77
C TYR A 637 11.40 1.23 -7.99
N ALA A 638 12.40 2.05 -8.29
CA ALA A 638 12.45 2.79 -9.55
C ALA A 638 12.95 1.86 -10.67
N PRO A 639 12.27 1.76 -11.82
CA PRO A 639 12.65 0.84 -12.91
C PRO A 639 13.86 1.37 -13.71
N ASP A 640 14.98 1.61 -13.04
CA ASP A 640 16.21 2.18 -13.59
C ASP A 640 17.42 1.23 -13.45
N GLU A 641 18.55 1.63 -14.05
CA GLU A 641 19.79 0.83 -13.99
C GLU A 641 20.37 0.73 -12.58
N ARG A 642 20.09 1.71 -11.70
CA ARG A 642 20.59 1.70 -10.32
C ARG A 642 19.94 0.58 -9.52
N THR A 643 18.62 0.41 -9.63
CA THR A 643 17.91 -0.73 -9.05
C THR A 643 18.44 -2.05 -9.60
N LEU A 644 18.65 -2.15 -10.90
CA LEU A 644 19.17 -3.38 -11.51
C LEU A 644 20.60 -3.70 -11.02
N ALA A 645 21.44 -2.69 -10.84
CA ALA A 645 22.78 -2.84 -10.28
C ALA A 645 22.73 -3.31 -8.81
N ALA A 646 21.86 -2.72 -7.98
CA ALA A 646 21.66 -3.12 -6.59
C ALA A 646 21.24 -4.59 -6.48
N LEU A 647 20.35 -5.05 -7.38
CA LEU A 647 19.86 -6.43 -7.41
C LEU A 647 20.85 -7.46 -7.97
N LYS A 648 21.94 -7.03 -8.63
CA LYS A 648 22.99 -7.92 -9.15
C LYS A 648 24.10 -8.21 -8.13
N VAL A 649 24.07 -7.57 -6.97
CA VAL A 649 25.11 -7.74 -5.95
C VAL A 649 25.12 -9.17 -5.40
N ALA A 650 26.29 -9.82 -5.39
CA ALA A 650 26.45 -11.23 -5.04
C ALA A 650 25.87 -11.62 -3.66
N ARG A 651 25.89 -10.70 -2.68
CA ARG A 651 25.33 -10.94 -1.33
C ARG A 651 23.83 -11.24 -1.33
N LEU A 652 23.09 -10.78 -2.35
CA LEU A 652 21.67 -11.05 -2.50
C LEU A 652 21.39 -12.44 -3.06
N GLY A 653 22.42 -13.18 -3.50
CA GLY A 653 22.31 -14.46 -4.19
C GLY A 653 21.92 -14.33 -5.67
N LEU A 654 22.01 -15.43 -6.41
CA LEU A 654 21.64 -15.46 -7.84
C LEU A 654 20.13 -15.25 -8.03
N GLY A 655 19.75 -14.26 -8.84
CA GLY A 655 18.36 -14.08 -9.28
C GLY A 655 17.52 -13.05 -8.51
N ALA A 656 18.11 -12.14 -7.72
CA ALA A 656 17.32 -11.07 -7.08
C ALA A 656 16.67 -10.09 -8.10
N ILE A 657 17.18 -10.05 -9.34
CA ILE A 657 16.57 -9.35 -10.48
C ILE A 657 15.13 -9.81 -10.78
N ALA A 658 14.74 -11.02 -10.34
CA ALA A 658 13.39 -11.55 -10.44
C ALA A 658 12.35 -10.62 -9.79
N LEU A 659 12.73 -9.86 -8.76
CA LEU A 659 11.87 -8.85 -8.13
C LEU A 659 11.39 -7.79 -9.12
N THR A 660 12.11 -7.58 -10.22
CA THR A 660 11.75 -6.57 -11.24
C THR A 660 11.22 -7.20 -12.53
N GLU A 661 11.80 -8.32 -12.97
CA GLU A 661 11.43 -8.98 -14.23
C GLU A 661 10.00 -9.53 -14.20
N VAL A 662 9.60 -10.12 -13.07
CA VAL A 662 8.28 -10.74 -12.91
C VAL A 662 7.15 -9.70 -12.99
N VAL A 663 7.37 -8.48 -12.49
CA VAL A 663 6.39 -7.38 -12.63
C VAL A 663 6.16 -7.05 -14.11
N ARG A 664 7.23 -6.99 -14.90
CA ARG A 664 7.14 -6.72 -16.34
C ARG A 664 6.46 -7.86 -17.12
N GLU A 665 6.71 -9.11 -16.72
CA GLU A 665 6.20 -10.31 -17.39
C GLU A 665 4.76 -10.69 -17.01
N GLU A 666 4.40 -10.65 -15.72
CA GLU A 666 3.11 -11.11 -15.19
C GLU A 666 2.08 -9.97 -14.97
N PHE A 667 2.51 -8.71 -15.03
CA PHE A 667 1.64 -7.54 -14.80
C PHE A 667 1.48 -6.69 -16.08
N LEU A 668 2.12 -5.52 -16.12
CA LEU A 668 2.07 -4.59 -17.24
C LEU A 668 3.44 -3.90 -17.37
N PRO A 669 4.00 -3.74 -18.60
CA PRO A 669 5.20 -2.94 -18.79
C PRO A 669 4.93 -1.46 -18.44
N PHE A 670 5.93 -0.79 -17.90
CA PHE A 670 5.83 0.63 -17.52
C PHE A 670 5.53 1.55 -18.71
N THR A 671 6.08 1.21 -19.90
CA THR A 671 5.88 1.99 -21.13
C THR A 671 5.52 1.09 -22.29
N ILE A 672 4.66 1.60 -23.17
CA ILE A 672 4.25 0.97 -24.43
C ILE A 672 4.26 2.07 -25.49
N GLY A 673 4.91 1.87 -26.63
CA GLY A 673 4.87 2.89 -27.68
C GLY A 673 5.85 2.68 -28.82
N GLN A 674 5.77 3.56 -29.82
CA GLN A 674 6.67 3.52 -30.97
C GLN A 674 8.13 3.67 -30.53
N GLY A 675 9.03 2.90 -31.15
CA GLY A 675 10.45 2.86 -30.78
C GLY A 675 10.78 2.20 -29.44
N LYS A 676 9.79 1.72 -28.69
CA LYS A 676 9.97 0.94 -27.45
C LYS A 676 9.90 -0.57 -27.76
N GLN A 677 10.39 -1.39 -26.82
CA GLN A 677 10.32 -2.86 -26.91
C GLN A 677 8.86 -3.35 -26.96
N TYR A 678 8.00 -2.78 -26.12
CA TYR A 678 6.57 -3.11 -26.07
C TYR A 678 5.77 -2.06 -26.83
N ARG A 679 4.89 -2.51 -27.72
CA ARG A 679 4.10 -1.65 -28.61
C ARG A 679 2.97 -2.44 -29.25
N PHE A 680 1.95 -1.72 -29.72
CA PHE A 680 0.96 -2.25 -30.64
C PHE A 680 1.43 -2.06 -32.11
N PRO A 681 1.11 -2.98 -33.04
CA PRO A 681 0.37 -4.22 -32.84
C PRO A 681 1.09 -5.22 -31.91
N GLN A 682 0.33 -5.87 -31.03
CA GLN A 682 0.83 -6.83 -30.03
C GLN A 682 0.23 -8.21 -30.33
N ARG A 683 1.01 -9.28 -30.18
CA ARG A 683 0.52 -10.65 -30.38
C ARG A 683 -0.71 -10.91 -29.52
N THR A 684 -1.77 -11.42 -30.13
CA THR A 684 -3.04 -11.77 -29.47
C THR A 684 -2.88 -13.07 -28.68
N VAL A 685 -2.22 -12.97 -27.52
CA VAL A 685 -1.97 -14.06 -26.59
C VAL A 685 -2.24 -13.63 -25.16
N ILE A 686 -2.56 -14.61 -24.32
CA ILE A 686 -2.71 -14.45 -22.87
C ILE A 686 -1.88 -15.51 -22.15
N CYS A 687 -1.34 -15.16 -20.99
CA CYS A 687 -0.56 -16.05 -20.15
C CYS A 687 -1.23 -16.24 -18.78
N ASP A 688 -1.20 -17.48 -18.28
CA ASP A 688 -1.57 -17.88 -16.92
C ASP A 688 -0.66 -19.01 -16.43
N ASN A 689 -0.85 -19.54 -15.22
CA ASN A 689 -0.03 -20.63 -14.68
C ASN A 689 -0.47 -22.06 -15.12
N GLY A 690 -1.38 -22.17 -16.09
CA GLY A 690 -1.91 -23.43 -16.63
C GLY A 690 -2.92 -24.16 -15.73
N SER A 691 -3.13 -23.69 -14.50
CA SER A 691 -3.84 -24.46 -13.46
C SER A 691 -4.96 -23.68 -12.76
N PHE A 692 -5.33 -22.49 -13.25
CA PHE A 692 -6.43 -21.72 -12.65
C PHE A 692 -7.78 -22.47 -12.72
N ASN A 693 -8.61 -22.24 -11.71
CA ASN A 693 -9.97 -22.77 -11.65
C ASN A 693 -10.91 -21.87 -12.47
N PRO A 694 -11.51 -22.37 -13.58
CA PRO A 694 -12.40 -21.58 -14.43
C PRO A 694 -13.80 -21.36 -13.83
N ASP A 695 -14.18 -22.14 -12.80
CA ASP A 695 -15.46 -22.04 -12.11
C ASP A 695 -15.46 -20.97 -11.00
N GLU A 696 -14.27 -20.47 -10.63
CA GLU A 696 -14.10 -19.31 -9.76
C GLU A 696 -14.03 -17.99 -10.56
N ALA A 697 -14.13 -16.86 -9.85
CA ALA A 697 -13.86 -15.56 -10.44
C ALA A 697 -12.37 -15.42 -10.80
N ASN A 698 -12.06 -15.12 -12.06
CA ASN A 698 -10.70 -14.84 -12.51
C ASN A 698 -10.56 -13.37 -12.94
N PHE A 699 -9.41 -12.77 -12.64
CA PHE A 699 -9.15 -11.35 -12.85
C PHE A 699 -7.97 -11.14 -13.81
N ALA A 700 -8.16 -10.19 -14.73
CA ALA A 700 -7.06 -9.67 -15.53
C ALA A 700 -6.06 -8.91 -14.63
N LEU A 701 -4.77 -8.97 -14.97
CA LEU A 701 -3.65 -8.46 -14.17
C LEU A 701 -3.58 -9.10 -12.77
N ALA A 702 -3.97 -10.37 -12.69
CA ALA A 702 -3.78 -11.22 -11.52
C ALA A 702 -3.45 -12.65 -11.97
N GLU A 703 -4.45 -13.52 -12.14
CA GLU A 703 -4.22 -14.88 -12.62
C GLU A 703 -3.84 -14.93 -14.10
N LEU A 704 -4.32 -13.95 -14.88
CA LEU A 704 -4.11 -13.88 -16.32
C LEU A 704 -3.64 -12.50 -16.74
N ASN A 705 -2.66 -12.45 -17.64
CA ASN A 705 -2.18 -11.20 -18.22
C ASN A 705 -1.71 -11.35 -19.67
N ILE A 706 -1.67 -10.25 -20.42
CA ILE A 706 -1.07 -10.15 -21.75
C ILE A 706 0.46 -10.16 -21.57
N PRO A 707 1.18 -11.18 -22.10
CA PRO A 707 2.63 -11.24 -22.02
C PRO A 707 3.25 -10.36 -23.11
N PHE A 708 3.44 -9.06 -22.84
CA PHE A 708 3.94 -8.10 -23.84
C PHE A 708 5.32 -8.46 -24.42
N GLY A 709 6.14 -9.22 -23.68
CA GLY A 709 7.45 -9.73 -24.12
C GLY A 709 7.40 -10.96 -25.04
N TYR A 710 6.25 -11.61 -25.23
CA TYR A 710 6.15 -12.80 -26.08
C TYR A 710 6.60 -12.51 -27.53
N LEU A 711 7.45 -13.39 -28.07
CA LEU A 711 8.19 -13.26 -29.35
C LEU A 711 9.22 -12.11 -29.41
N LYS A 712 9.45 -11.38 -28.32
CA LYS A 712 10.35 -10.22 -28.28
C LYS A 712 11.53 -10.38 -27.32
N GLU A 713 11.37 -11.22 -26.30
CA GLU A 713 12.37 -11.60 -25.30
C GLU A 713 11.98 -12.94 -24.65
N VAL A 714 12.92 -13.55 -23.92
CA VAL A 714 12.62 -14.76 -23.14
C VAL A 714 11.67 -14.40 -21.99
N VAL A 715 10.60 -15.17 -21.87
CA VAL A 715 9.62 -15.06 -20.78
C VAL A 715 9.98 -16.12 -19.74
N GLN A 716 10.66 -15.73 -18.66
CA GLN A 716 11.26 -16.67 -17.71
C GLN A 716 10.26 -17.20 -16.67
N TYR A 717 9.31 -16.36 -16.26
CA TYR A 717 8.37 -16.64 -15.16
C TYR A 717 6.95 -16.94 -15.67
N GLY A 718 6.77 -16.95 -17.00
CA GLY A 718 5.50 -17.21 -17.65
C GLY A 718 5.09 -18.68 -17.60
N GLY A 719 3.79 -18.91 -17.53
CA GLY A 719 3.19 -20.25 -17.60
C GLY A 719 2.67 -20.58 -19.00
N GLU A 720 1.45 -21.10 -19.06
CA GLU A 720 0.81 -21.48 -20.31
C GLU A 720 0.45 -20.23 -21.13
N ILE A 721 0.93 -20.17 -22.37
CA ILE A 721 0.61 -19.12 -23.32
C ILE A 721 -0.47 -19.67 -24.26
N THR A 722 -1.63 -19.01 -24.27
CA THR A 722 -2.74 -19.38 -25.15
C THR A 722 -2.90 -18.34 -26.25
N SER A 723 -2.85 -18.80 -27.50
CA SER A 723 -3.10 -17.99 -28.71
C SER A 723 -4.51 -18.26 -29.28
N ASN A 724 -4.80 -17.69 -30.45
CA ASN A 724 -6.05 -17.89 -31.19
C ASN A 724 -7.33 -17.52 -30.41
N LEU A 725 -7.24 -16.54 -29.51
CA LEU A 725 -8.32 -16.14 -28.59
C LEU A 725 -9.63 -15.72 -29.29
N LYS A 726 -9.54 -15.28 -30.56
CA LYS A 726 -10.70 -14.87 -31.36
C LYS A 726 -11.55 -16.04 -31.86
N TRP A 727 -10.94 -17.21 -32.08
CA TRP A 727 -11.57 -18.33 -32.79
C TRP A 727 -11.71 -19.64 -32.02
N GLY A 728 -11.29 -19.73 -30.76
CA GLY A 728 -11.43 -20.98 -30.00
C GLY A 728 -12.87 -21.32 -29.61
N GLU A 729 -13.06 -22.54 -29.10
CA GLU A 729 -14.38 -23.09 -28.78
C GLU A 729 -14.83 -22.69 -27.37
N PHE A 730 -15.86 -21.85 -27.28
CA PHE A 730 -16.33 -21.31 -26.00
C PHE A 730 -17.33 -22.22 -25.26
N ARG A 731 -18.05 -23.12 -25.94
CA ARG A 731 -19.14 -23.90 -25.32
C ARG A 731 -18.65 -24.94 -24.33
N TYR A 732 -17.52 -25.59 -24.63
CA TYR A 732 -17.03 -26.73 -23.84
C TYR A 732 -15.68 -26.46 -23.16
N GLN A 733 -14.97 -25.38 -23.51
CA GLN A 733 -13.66 -25.06 -22.95
C GLN A 733 -13.71 -23.81 -22.05
N LYS A 734 -14.30 -23.96 -20.86
CA LYS A 734 -14.43 -22.85 -19.90
C LYS A 734 -13.11 -22.11 -19.63
N ARG A 735 -11.98 -22.80 -19.52
CA ARG A 735 -10.66 -22.16 -19.35
C ARG A 735 -10.30 -21.26 -20.54
N PHE A 736 -10.54 -21.72 -21.76
CA PHE A 736 -10.28 -20.93 -22.96
C PHE A 736 -11.19 -19.69 -23.03
N GLU A 737 -12.47 -19.84 -22.68
CA GLU A 737 -13.37 -18.69 -22.52
C GLU A 737 -12.81 -17.69 -21.50
N ARG A 738 -12.40 -18.13 -20.30
CA ARG A 738 -11.85 -17.25 -19.25
C ARG A 738 -10.59 -16.51 -19.72
N ARG A 739 -9.70 -17.20 -20.44
CA ARG A 739 -8.51 -16.65 -21.09
C ARG A 739 -8.85 -15.53 -22.07
N THR A 740 -9.78 -15.79 -22.97
CA THR A 740 -10.25 -14.80 -23.97
C THR A 740 -10.86 -13.57 -23.28
N ARG A 741 -11.73 -13.80 -22.30
CA ARG A 741 -12.36 -12.74 -21.51
C ARG A 741 -11.34 -11.91 -20.73
N ALA A 742 -10.30 -12.53 -20.16
CA ALA A 742 -9.25 -11.84 -19.44
C ALA A 742 -8.41 -10.92 -20.35
N PHE A 743 -8.11 -11.37 -21.57
CA PHE A 743 -7.44 -10.54 -22.58
C PHE A 743 -8.23 -9.27 -22.87
N MET A 744 -9.53 -9.41 -23.18
CA MET A 744 -10.43 -8.26 -23.44
C MET A 744 -10.53 -7.31 -22.23
N LYS A 745 -10.64 -7.86 -21.01
CA LYS A 745 -10.67 -7.08 -19.77
C LYS A 745 -9.39 -6.26 -19.57
N GLN A 746 -8.22 -6.83 -19.85
CA GLN A 746 -6.96 -6.12 -19.70
C GLN A 746 -6.86 -4.94 -20.68
N LEU A 747 -7.29 -5.11 -21.94
CA LEU A 747 -7.36 -4.00 -22.90
C LEU A 747 -8.25 -2.87 -22.38
N MET A 748 -9.44 -3.21 -21.87
CA MET A 748 -10.36 -2.21 -21.32
C MET A 748 -9.80 -1.50 -20.09
N LEU A 749 -9.12 -2.22 -19.18
CA LEU A 749 -8.46 -1.60 -18.03
C LEU A 749 -7.36 -0.62 -18.45
N MET A 750 -6.53 -1.00 -19.43
CA MET A 750 -5.47 -0.13 -19.96
C MET A 750 -6.03 1.14 -20.60
N ILE A 751 -7.10 1.01 -21.40
CA ILE A 751 -7.80 2.13 -22.03
C ILE A 751 -8.45 3.02 -20.97
N ARG A 752 -9.19 2.43 -20.02
CA ARG A 752 -9.84 3.15 -18.92
C ARG A 752 -8.85 4.02 -18.15
N ASN A 753 -7.69 3.45 -17.80
CA ASN A 753 -6.69 4.17 -17.02
C ASN A 753 -5.97 5.23 -17.85
N LYS A 754 -5.77 5.01 -19.16
CA LYS A 754 -5.31 6.04 -20.10
C LYS A 754 -6.25 7.25 -20.08
N VAL A 755 -7.57 7.02 -20.10
CA VAL A 755 -8.58 8.08 -20.03
C VAL A 755 -8.48 8.85 -18.72
N LEU A 756 -8.51 8.16 -17.56
CA LEU A 756 -8.51 8.81 -16.25
C LEU A 756 -7.24 9.62 -15.97
N ILE A 757 -6.05 9.05 -16.25
CA ILE A 757 -4.77 9.74 -15.99
C ILE A 757 -4.63 10.99 -16.87
N ASN A 758 -5.20 10.98 -18.08
CA ASN A 758 -5.06 12.08 -19.04
C ASN A 758 -6.23 13.09 -19.00
N GLY A 759 -7.11 13.04 -17.98
CA GLY A 759 -8.21 13.99 -17.78
C GLY A 759 -9.41 13.77 -18.71
N GLY A 760 -9.64 12.52 -19.11
CA GLY A 760 -10.78 12.15 -19.93
C GLY A 760 -12.02 11.77 -19.11
N ASP A 761 -13.20 12.00 -19.70
CA ASP A 761 -14.48 11.55 -19.13
C ASP A 761 -14.80 10.12 -19.59
N LEU A 762 -14.95 9.20 -18.63
CA LEU A 762 -15.30 7.80 -18.91
C LEU A 762 -16.67 7.68 -19.59
N ALA A 763 -17.67 8.45 -19.16
CA ALA A 763 -19.03 8.37 -19.70
C ALA A 763 -19.13 8.95 -21.13
N ALA A 764 -18.26 9.90 -21.47
CA ALA A 764 -18.17 10.45 -22.83
C ALA A 764 -17.25 9.65 -23.76
N THR A 765 -16.44 8.71 -23.23
CA THR A 765 -15.46 7.96 -24.02
C THR A 765 -16.14 6.99 -24.98
N GLU A 766 -15.82 7.10 -26.26
CA GLU A 766 -16.34 6.23 -27.32
C GLU A 766 -15.33 5.11 -27.65
N ILE A 767 -15.82 3.89 -27.81
CA ILE A 767 -15.01 2.74 -28.20
C ILE A 767 -15.68 2.03 -29.36
N VAL A 768 -14.96 1.83 -30.46
CA VAL A 768 -15.36 0.90 -31.53
C VAL A 768 -14.45 -0.33 -31.51
N TRP A 769 -15.03 -1.51 -31.67
CA TRP A 769 -14.28 -2.75 -31.86
C TRP A 769 -14.67 -3.43 -33.18
N PHE A 770 -13.72 -4.17 -33.76
CA PHE A 770 -13.91 -4.79 -35.08
C PHE A 770 -14.11 -6.30 -35.00
N TYR A 771 -14.94 -6.82 -35.89
CA TYR A 771 -15.17 -8.26 -36.07
C TYR A 771 -15.02 -8.65 -37.56
N PRO A 772 -14.58 -9.87 -37.88
CA PRO A 772 -14.50 -10.39 -39.25
C PRO A 772 -15.89 -10.80 -39.73
N THR A 773 -16.16 -10.62 -41.02
CA THR A 773 -17.46 -10.99 -41.62
C THR A 773 -17.68 -12.50 -41.66
N SER A 774 -16.60 -13.28 -41.74
CA SER A 774 -16.62 -14.74 -41.64
C SER A 774 -16.91 -15.29 -40.23
N MET A 775 -17.07 -14.43 -39.22
CA MET A 775 -17.39 -14.85 -37.85
C MET A 775 -18.89 -15.14 -37.71
N THR A 776 -19.23 -16.32 -37.19
CA THR A 776 -20.64 -16.71 -36.97
C THR A 776 -21.38 -15.74 -36.05
N ILE A 777 -22.68 -15.58 -36.27
CA ILE A 777 -23.56 -14.70 -35.46
C ILE A 777 -23.49 -15.06 -33.97
N TYR A 778 -23.45 -16.35 -33.64
CA TYR A 778 -23.33 -16.82 -32.26
C TYR A 778 -22.03 -16.34 -31.60
N ARG A 779 -20.89 -16.55 -32.27
CA ARG A 779 -19.57 -16.15 -31.76
C ARG A 779 -19.44 -14.64 -31.64
N ARG A 780 -19.94 -13.91 -32.63
CA ARG A 780 -20.00 -12.44 -32.61
C ARG A 780 -20.85 -11.94 -31.44
N SER A 781 -22.03 -12.53 -31.22
CA SER A 781 -22.90 -12.17 -30.08
C SER A 781 -22.22 -12.43 -28.73
N PHE A 782 -21.47 -13.52 -28.62
CA PHE A 782 -20.70 -13.83 -27.41
C PHE A 782 -19.64 -12.75 -27.11
N LEU A 783 -18.85 -12.35 -28.10
CA LEU A 783 -17.84 -11.30 -27.94
C LEU A 783 -18.48 -9.92 -27.70
N ASP A 784 -19.55 -9.60 -28.43
CA ASP A 784 -20.30 -8.34 -28.27
C ASP A 784 -20.85 -8.19 -26.84
N ASN A 785 -21.46 -9.24 -26.29
CA ASN A 785 -21.92 -9.26 -24.92
C ASN A 785 -20.76 -9.07 -23.92
N ALA A 786 -19.63 -9.74 -24.14
CA ALA A 786 -18.45 -9.56 -23.29
C ALA A 786 -17.93 -8.11 -23.34
N TRP A 787 -17.86 -7.48 -24.52
CA TRP A 787 -17.48 -6.07 -24.63
C TRP A 787 -18.47 -5.14 -23.93
N LYS A 788 -19.78 -5.36 -24.09
CA LYS A 788 -20.84 -4.60 -23.41
C LYS A 788 -20.72 -4.71 -21.88
N ASP A 789 -20.52 -5.91 -21.36
CA ASP A 789 -20.35 -6.14 -19.92
C ASP A 789 -19.13 -5.38 -19.37
N TYR A 790 -18.01 -5.38 -20.10
CA TYR A 790 -16.79 -4.70 -19.66
C TYR A 790 -16.88 -3.20 -19.84
N TYR A 791 -17.47 -2.72 -20.93
CA TYR A 791 -17.73 -1.31 -21.13
C TYR A 791 -18.58 -0.78 -19.98
N LYS A 792 -19.70 -1.45 -19.68
CA LYS A 792 -20.56 -1.12 -18.53
C LYS A 792 -19.79 -1.09 -17.21
N ARG A 793 -18.97 -2.12 -16.94
CA ARG A 793 -18.19 -2.21 -15.70
C ARG A 793 -17.15 -1.09 -15.56
N TYR A 794 -16.48 -0.70 -16.65
CA TYR A 794 -15.28 0.14 -16.60
C TYR A 794 -15.51 1.60 -17.01
N PHE A 795 -16.56 1.88 -17.79
CA PHE A 795 -16.89 3.20 -18.34
C PHE A 795 -18.31 3.69 -17.94
N GLY A 796 -19.15 2.80 -17.40
CA GLY A 796 -20.53 3.12 -16.99
C GLY A 796 -21.59 2.78 -18.05
N ASP A 797 -22.83 3.22 -17.83
CA ASP A 797 -24.00 2.81 -18.62
C ASP A 797 -24.19 3.58 -19.96
N ALA A 798 -23.23 4.40 -20.36
CA ALA A 798 -23.34 5.19 -21.60
C ALA A 798 -23.36 4.30 -22.86
N ASN A 799 -24.23 4.59 -23.82
CA ASN A 799 -24.30 3.86 -25.09
C ASN A 799 -23.27 4.39 -26.11
N LYS A 800 -21.98 4.20 -25.79
CA LYS A 800 -20.83 4.68 -26.57
C LYS A 800 -19.86 3.57 -26.97
N LEU A 801 -20.33 2.32 -26.91
CA LEU A 801 -19.65 1.15 -27.46
C LEU A 801 -20.27 0.81 -28.82
N HIS A 802 -19.42 0.74 -29.85
CA HIS A 802 -19.81 0.45 -31.22
C HIS A 802 -19.08 -0.79 -31.75
N SER A 803 -19.66 -1.43 -32.76
CA SER A 803 -19.04 -2.53 -33.48
C SER A 803 -19.15 -2.31 -34.98
N MET A 804 -18.12 -2.72 -35.72
CA MET A 804 -18.05 -2.61 -37.18
C MET A 804 -17.28 -3.80 -37.76
N SER A 805 -17.60 -4.18 -39.00
CA SER A 805 -16.81 -5.18 -39.71
C SER A 805 -15.38 -4.66 -39.96
N GLU A 806 -14.39 -5.51 -39.69
CA GLU A 806 -12.96 -5.27 -39.96
C GLU A 806 -12.73 -4.89 -41.43
N SER A 807 -13.51 -5.47 -42.35
CA SER A 807 -13.36 -5.26 -43.80
C SER A 807 -13.87 -3.89 -44.28
N PHE A 808 -14.80 -3.27 -43.54
CA PHE A 808 -15.35 -1.97 -43.90
C PHE A 808 -14.46 -0.80 -43.46
N ALA A 809 -13.86 -0.93 -42.27
CA ALA A 809 -13.21 0.19 -41.61
C ALA A 809 -12.06 0.84 -42.42
N PRO A 810 -11.14 0.09 -43.06
CA PRO A 810 -9.95 0.67 -43.70
C PRO A 810 -10.26 1.71 -44.78
N PHE A 811 -11.32 1.51 -45.57
CA PHE A 811 -11.67 2.38 -46.68
C PHE A 811 -12.00 3.81 -46.23
N TYR A 812 -12.62 3.97 -45.05
CA TYR A 812 -12.95 5.29 -44.51
C TYR A 812 -11.71 6.15 -44.26
N TYR A 813 -10.58 5.54 -43.89
CA TYR A 813 -9.32 6.28 -43.81
C TYR A 813 -8.84 6.71 -45.20
N TYR A 814 -8.84 5.80 -46.18
CA TYR A 814 -8.42 6.11 -47.55
C TYR A 814 -9.30 7.19 -48.20
N TYR A 815 -10.62 7.12 -48.01
CA TYR A 815 -11.60 8.07 -48.54
C TYR A 815 -11.44 9.46 -47.91
N HIS A 816 -11.36 9.54 -46.57
CA HIS A 816 -11.34 10.81 -45.84
C HIS A 816 -9.96 11.45 -45.68
N LYS A 817 -8.86 10.68 -45.77
CA LYS A 817 -7.49 11.18 -45.55
C LYS A 817 -6.54 11.02 -46.74
N GLU A 818 -6.73 10.02 -47.60
CA GLU A 818 -5.80 9.70 -48.72
C GLU A 818 -6.41 10.01 -50.11
N ASN A 819 -7.51 10.76 -50.14
CA ASN A 819 -8.19 11.24 -51.35
C ASN A 819 -8.59 10.13 -52.36
N VAL A 820 -9.00 8.97 -51.88
CA VAL A 820 -9.55 7.89 -52.72
C VAL A 820 -11.03 8.18 -53.01
N ARG A 821 -11.33 8.83 -54.13
CA ARG A 821 -12.68 9.33 -54.47
C ARG A 821 -13.30 8.55 -55.64
N ALA A 822 -13.75 7.33 -55.35
CA ALA A 822 -14.30 6.39 -56.35
C ALA A 822 -15.73 6.71 -56.80
N HIS A 823 -15.96 7.89 -57.40
CA HIS A 823 -17.28 8.32 -57.86
C HIS A 823 -17.64 7.78 -59.24
N ASP A 824 -16.67 7.70 -60.15
CA ASP A 824 -16.88 7.29 -61.54
C ASP A 824 -16.92 5.76 -61.65
N ARG A 825 -15.83 5.07 -61.26
CA ARG A 825 -15.77 3.61 -61.13
C ARG A 825 -15.50 3.21 -59.69
N SER A 826 -15.77 1.96 -59.34
CA SER A 826 -15.67 1.50 -57.95
C SER A 826 -14.22 1.45 -57.45
N ALA A 827 -14.03 1.64 -56.14
CA ALA A 827 -12.80 1.24 -55.45
C ALA A 827 -12.95 -0.17 -54.89
N VAL A 828 -11.89 -0.96 -54.87
CA VAL A 828 -11.85 -2.28 -54.21
C VAL A 828 -10.83 -2.24 -53.08
N ASN A 829 -11.29 -2.42 -51.84
CA ASN A 829 -10.42 -2.64 -50.69
C ASN A 829 -10.17 -4.15 -50.52
N ILE A 830 -8.89 -4.52 -50.47
CA ILE A 830 -8.40 -5.89 -50.26
C ILE A 830 -7.74 -5.93 -48.88
N ASP A 831 -8.45 -6.49 -47.90
CA ASP A 831 -7.93 -6.68 -46.54
C ASP A 831 -7.34 -8.07 -46.38
N ILE A 832 -6.01 -8.18 -46.38
CA ILE A 832 -5.31 -9.47 -46.26
C ILE A 832 -4.87 -9.66 -44.81
N GLY A 833 -5.60 -10.51 -44.09
CA GLY A 833 -5.31 -10.88 -42.71
C GLY A 833 -4.27 -11.99 -42.57
N GLY A 834 -4.25 -12.62 -41.40
CA GLY A 834 -3.49 -13.85 -41.18
C GLY A 834 -4.18 -15.07 -41.79
N GLY A 835 -5.48 -15.24 -41.52
CA GLY A 835 -6.26 -16.41 -41.95
C GLY A 835 -7.26 -16.17 -43.08
N THR A 836 -7.80 -14.96 -43.19
CA THR A 836 -8.84 -14.60 -44.17
C THR A 836 -8.42 -13.38 -44.98
N THR A 837 -8.94 -13.30 -46.21
CA THR A 837 -8.88 -12.12 -47.05
C THR A 837 -10.31 -11.64 -47.28
N ASP A 838 -10.57 -10.37 -46.96
CA ASP A 838 -11.87 -9.75 -47.17
C ASP A 838 -11.78 -8.71 -48.29
N ILE A 839 -12.77 -8.71 -49.18
CA ILE A 839 -12.85 -7.80 -50.31
C ILE A 839 -14.11 -6.97 -50.17
N VAL A 840 -13.97 -5.65 -50.25
CA VAL A 840 -15.12 -4.74 -50.28
C VAL A 840 -15.00 -3.79 -51.47
N ALA A 841 -16.01 -3.75 -52.33
CA ALA A 841 -16.10 -2.73 -53.37
C ALA A 841 -16.96 -1.56 -52.92
N TYR A 842 -16.55 -0.34 -53.25
CA TYR A 842 -17.19 0.92 -52.89
C TYR A 842 -17.52 1.75 -54.12
N LYS A 843 -18.66 2.44 -54.11
CA LYS A 843 -18.98 3.54 -55.03
C LYS A 843 -19.24 4.80 -54.22
N GLY A 844 -18.39 5.81 -54.39
CA GLY A 844 -18.26 6.90 -53.43
C GLY A 844 -17.81 6.36 -52.06
N GLU A 845 -18.58 6.67 -51.02
CA GLU A 845 -18.36 6.18 -49.65
C GLU A 845 -19.16 4.89 -49.33
N PHE A 846 -20.02 4.43 -50.24
CA PHE A 846 -20.97 3.35 -49.99
C PHE A 846 -20.41 1.98 -50.42
N PRO A 847 -20.35 0.98 -49.53
CA PRO A 847 -19.97 -0.38 -49.93
C PRO A 847 -21.11 -1.03 -50.71
N ILE A 848 -20.76 -1.67 -51.83
CA ILE A 848 -21.72 -2.26 -52.80
C ILE A 848 -21.52 -3.76 -53.02
N LEU A 849 -20.38 -4.30 -52.58
CA LEU A 849 -20.04 -5.73 -52.66
C LEU A 849 -19.14 -6.08 -51.49
N LEU A 850 -19.40 -7.20 -50.84
CA LEU A 850 -18.55 -7.77 -49.79
C LEU A 850 -18.31 -9.25 -50.08
N THR A 851 -17.08 -9.73 -49.94
CA THR A 851 -16.79 -11.17 -49.91
C THR A 851 -15.63 -11.46 -48.96
N SER A 852 -15.58 -12.67 -48.41
CA SER A 852 -14.55 -13.14 -47.49
C SER A 852 -14.19 -14.59 -47.81
N PHE A 853 -12.91 -14.92 -47.76
CA PHE A 853 -12.44 -16.28 -48.02
C PHE A 853 -11.14 -16.61 -47.30
N ARG A 854 -10.92 -17.89 -47.00
CA ARG A 854 -9.70 -18.39 -46.33
C ARG A 854 -8.55 -18.55 -47.28
N PHE A 855 -7.94 -17.43 -47.66
CA PHE A 855 -6.73 -17.43 -48.46
C PHE A 855 -5.94 -16.17 -48.17
N ALA A 856 -5.09 -16.23 -47.14
CA ALA A 856 -4.35 -15.09 -46.60
C ALA A 856 -2.90 -15.48 -46.28
N ALA A 857 -2.20 -14.74 -45.42
CA ALA A 857 -0.78 -14.99 -45.12
C ALA A 857 -0.48 -16.43 -44.67
N ASN A 858 -1.39 -17.07 -43.92
CA ASN A 858 -1.26 -18.47 -43.49
C ASN A 858 -1.29 -19.48 -44.66
N ALA A 859 -1.86 -19.13 -45.83
CA ALA A 859 -1.81 -19.98 -47.01
C ALA A 859 -0.40 -20.05 -47.61
N ILE A 860 0.43 -19.02 -47.38
CA ILE A 860 1.83 -18.97 -47.81
C ILE A 860 2.74 -19.57 -46.75
N PHE A 861 2.62 -19.11 -45.51
CA PHE A 861 3.55 -19.41 -44.43
C PHE A 861 3.13 -20.57 -43.53
N GLY A 862 1.89 -21.04 -43.64
CA GLY A 862 1.39 -22.17 -42.88
C GLY A 862 1.76 -23.52 -43.49
N ASP A 863 1.37 -24.57 -42.79
CA ASP A 863 1.73 -25.95 -43.14
C ASP A 863 0.77 -26.58 -44.17
N GLY A 864 -0.21 -25.85 -44.71
CA GLY A 864 -1.21 -26.43 -45.62
C GLY A 864 -1.97 -27.62 -45.00
N TYR A 865 -2.52 -28.51 -45.83
CA TYR A 865 -3.31 -29.66 -45.36
C TYR A 865 -2.43 -30.84 -44.94
N GLY A 866 -2.25 -31.01 -43.62
CA GLY A 866 -1.60 -32.20 -43.03
C GLY A 866 -0.07 -32.27 -43.17
N SER A 867 0.59 -31.17 -43.55
CA SER A 867 2.06 -31.04 -43.51
C SER A 867 2.53 -30.63 -42.10
N ASN A 868 3.84 -30.43 -41.91
CA ASN A 868 4.40 -29.94 -40.65
C ASN A 868 5.56 -28.96 -40.93
N VAL A 869 6.14 -28.43 -39.86
CA VAL A 869 7.25 -27.46 -39.93
C VAL A 869 8.46 -27.93 -40.75
N ASN A 870 8.74 -29.24 -40.79
CA ASN A 870 9.86 -29.80 -41.55
C ASN A 870 9.60 -29.80 -43.06
N SER A 871 8.34 -29.65 -43.47
CA SER A 871 7.92 -29.54 -44.86
C SER A 871 7.46 -28.13 -45.23
N ASN A 872 7.74 -27.12 -44.41
CA ASN A 872 7.47 -25.71 -44.71
C ASN A 872 8.66 -25.04 -45.41
N GLY A 873 8.52 -24.75 -46.71
CA GLY A 873 9.62 -24.20 -47.52
C GLY A 873 10.21 -22.88 -47.02
N PHE A 874 9.39 -21.99 -46.44
CA PHE A 874 9.85 -20.70 -45.91
C PHE A 874 10.64 -20.89 -44.61
N VAL A 875 10.11 -21.68 -43.66
CA VAL A 875 10.82 -21.95 -42.40
C VAL A 875 12.16 -22.61 -42.69
N GLN A 876 12.18 -23.68 -43.49
CA GLN A 876 13.40 -24.40 -43.83
C GLN A 876 14.44 -23.51 -44.54
N ARG A 877 13.99 -22.56 -45.38
CA ARG A 877 14.89 -21.66 -46.10
C ARG A 877 15.61 -20.67 -45.18
N PHE A 878 14.91 -20.09 -44.21
CA PHE A 878 15.42 -18.94 -43.46
C PHE A 878 15.88 -19.26 -42.05
N GLU A 879 15.38 -20.32 -41.42
CA GLU A 879 15.63 -20.62 -40.00
C GLU A 879 17.11 -20.68 -39.66
N THR A 880 17.92 -21.42 -40.43
CA THR A 880 19.35 -21.59 -40.17
C THR A 880 20.07 -20.24 -40.17
N SER A 881 19.86 -19.42 -41.21
CA SER A 881 20.50 -18.10 -41.33
C SER A 881 20.09 -17.14 -40.21
N ILE A 882 18.83 -17.20 -39.78
CA ILE A 882 18.33 -16.39 -38.67
C ILE A 882 18.95 -16.87 -37.36
N ASN A 883 18.98 -18.17 -37.10
CA ASN A 883 19.55 -18.75 -35.88
C ASN A 883 21.05 -18.42 -35.75
N GLU A 884 21.81 -18.54 -36.83
CA GLU A 884 23.23 -18.16 -36.87
C GLU A 884 23.41 -16.66 -36.59
N SER A 885 22.60 -15.82 -37.24
CA SER A 885 22.62 -14.37 -37.01
C SER A 885 22.34 -14.03 -35.54
N LEU A 886 21.40 -14.73 -34.90
CA LEU A 886 21.07 -14.54 -33.49
C LEU A 886 22.19 -15.04 -32.57
N LYS A 887 22.77 -16.22 -32.82
CA LYS A 887 23.84 -16.80 -31.98
C LYS A 887 25.12 -15.96 -31.97
N ASN A 888 25.40 -15.24 -33.06
CA ASN A 888 26.58 -14.40 -33.19
C ASN A 888 26.51 -13.07 -32.40
N ILE A 889 25.37 -12.73 -31.81
CA ILE A 889 25.18 -11.44 -31.11
C ILE A 889 25.39 -11.65 -29.60
N ALA A 890 26.46 -11.10 -29.03
CA ALA A 890 26.73 -11.24 -27.60
C ALA A 890 25.59 -10.66 -26.73
N GLY A 891 25.16 -11.42 -25.70
CA GLY A 891 24.19 -10.97 -24.71
C GLY A 891 22.78 -10.71 -25.24
N ASN A 892 22.37 -11.35 -26.33
CA ASN A 892 20.95 -11.44 -26.70
C ASN A 892 20.41 -12.82 -26.27
N ASN A 893 19.11 -12.90 -25.99
CA ASN A 893 18.43 -14.14 -25.60
C ASN A 893 17.40 -14.59 -26.66
N LEU A 894 17.42 -14.01 -27.86
CA LEU A 894 16.44 -14.31 -28.92
C LEU A 894 16.68 -15.68 -29.55
N SER A 895 17.91 -16.18 -29.58
CA SER A 895 18.19 -17.57 -29.97
C SER A 895 17.50 -18.57 -29.03
N THR A 896 17.41 -18.25 -27.74
CA THR A 896 16.67 -19.05 -26.75
C THR A 896 15.17 -19.01 -27.02
N VAL A 897 14.61 -17.86 -27.39
CA VAL A 897 13.19 -17.76 -27.80
C VAL A 897 12.90 -18.68 -29.01
N LEU A 898 13.79 -18.68 -30.01
CA LEU A 898 13.67 -19.56 -31.17
C LEU A 898 13.71 -21.05 -30.77
N GLU A 899 14.66 -21.44 -29.93
CA GLU A 899 14.80 -22.82 -29.43
C GLU A 899 13.57 -23.25 -28.60
N GLU A 900 13.01 -22.36 -27.77
CA GLU A 900 11.78 -22.60 -27.02
C GLU A 900 10.59 -22.83 -27.94
N LEU A 901 10.40 -21.99 -28.97
CA LEU A 901 9.33 -22.16 -29.95
C LEU A 901 9.43 -23.50 -30.66
N LYS A 902 10.64 -23.93 -31.04
CA LYS A 902 10.88 -25.24 -31.66
C LYS A 902 10.57 -26.39 -30.71
N SER A 903 11.04 -26.32 -29.45
CA SER A 903 10.82 -27.39 -28.47
C SER A 903 9.35 -27.63 -28.12
N ARG A 904 8.50 -26.59 -28.25
CA ARG A 904 7.04 -26.68 -28.01
C ARG A 904 6.25 -27.25 -29.19
N ASN A 905 6.90 -27.74 -30.26
CA ASN A 905 6.27 -28.11 -31.52
C ASN A 905 5.35 -26.99 -32.07
N SER A 906 5.79 -25.73 -31.96
CA SER A 906 5.02 -24.59 -32.47
C SER A 906 4.81 -24.75 -33.99
N ASN A 907 3.64 -24.33 -34.48
CA ASN A 907 3.36 -24.35 -35.91
C ASN A 907 4.27 -23.36 -36.67
N SER A 908 4.41 -23.54 -37.98
CA SER A 908 5.25 -22.66 -38.81
C SER A 908 4.84 -21.19 -38.74
N ILE A 909 3.57 -20.90 -38.45
CA ILE A 909 3.05 -19.53 -38.34
C ILE A 909 3.71 -18.80 -37.16
N GLU A 910 3.83 -19.43 -35.97
CA GLU A 910 4.49 -18.79 -34.82
C GLU A 910 5.98 -18.50 -35.09
N LEU A 911 6.67 -19.41 -35.80
CA LEU A 911 8.08 -19.19 -36.18
C LEU A 911 8.22 -18.04 -37.17
N ILE A 912 7.34 -17.94 -38.15
CA ILE A 912 7.35 -16.86 -39.14
C ILE A 912 6.99 -15.51 -38.48
N GLU A 913 6.01 -15.48 -37.57
CA GLU A 913 5.71 -14.27 -36.79
C GLU A 913 6.88 -13.84 -35.90
N PHE A 914 7.62 -14.80 -35.33
CA PHE A 914 8.88 -14.50 -34.65
C PHE A 914 9.90 -13.88 -35.60
N PHE A 915 10.08 -14.42 -36.81
CA PHE A 915 11.01 -13.84 -37.79
C PHE A 915 10.64 -12.40 -38.18
N PHE A 916 9.34 -12.12 -38.38
CA PHE A 916 8.86 -10.75 -38.61
C PHE A 916 9.07 -9.84 -37.39
N SER A 917 9.02 -10.36 -36.16
CA SER A 917 9.23 -9.55 -34.96
C SER A 917 10.68 -9.04 -34.82
N LEU A 918 11.66 -9.72 -35.43
CA LEU A 918 13.09 -9.41 -35.32
C LEU A 918 13.45 -8.05 -35.95
N GLU A 919 12.83 -7.70 -37.08
CA GLU A 919 13.08 -6.44 -37.81
C GLU A 919 12.88 -5.19 -36.92
N ASP A 920 11.98 -5.31 -35.95
CA ASP A 920 11.56 -4.23 -35.09
C ASP A 920 11.96 -4.40 -33.62
N ASN A 921 12.74 -5.45 -33.31
CA ASN A 921 13.16 -5.76 -31.96
C ASN A 921 14.12 -4.68 -31.42
N LYS A 922 13.82 -4.13 -30.23
CA LYS A 922 14.61 -3.04 -29.65
C LYS A 922 16.03 -3.48 -29.32
N THR A 923 16.21 -4.69 -28.76
CA THR A 923 17.53 -5.22 -28.40
C THR A 923 18.45 -5.33 -29.62
N LEU A 924 17.90 -5.70 -30.79
CA LEU A 924 18.67 -5.77 -32.03
C LEU A 924 19.01 -4.38 -32.56
N LYS A 925 18.04 -3.45 -32.57
CA LYS A 925 18.25 -2.06 -33.00
C LYS A 925 19.26 -1.32 -32.14
N ASP A 926 19.18 -1.44 -30.81
CA ASP A 926 20.09 -0.79 -29.87
C ASP A 926 21.53 -1.31 -30.03
N LYS A 927 21.71 -2.55 -30.51
CA LYS A 927 23.02 -3.14 -30.83
C LYS A 927 23.49 -2.87 -32.27
N GLY A 928 22.74 -2.10 -33.05
CA GLY A 928 23.05 -1.80 -34.46
C GLY A 928 22.94 -3.01 -35.40
N VAL A 929 22.24 -4.08 -34.99
CA VAL A 929 22.05 -5.27 -35.82
C VAL A 929 20.85 -5.08 -36.75
N SER A 930 21.12 -5.10 -38.05
CA SER A 930 20.07 -5.00 -39.09
C SER A 930 19.65 -6.39 -39.57
N LEU A 931 18.78 -7.07 -38.81
CA LEU A 931 18.16 -8.34 -39.22
C LEU A 931 16.71 -8.10 -39.62
N SER A 932 16.42 -8.06 -40.93
CA SER A 932 15.07 -7.83 -41.47
C SER A 932 14.60 -9.03 -42.28
N PHE A 933 13.62 -9.75 -41.75
CA PHE A 933 13.01 -10.88 -42.46
C PHE A 933 12.27 -10.42 -43.73
N SER A 934 11.64 -9.24 -43.70
CA SER A 934 11.04 -8.61 -44.88
C SER A 934 12.06 -8.41 -46.00
N ARG A 935 13.27 -7.95 -45.67
CA ARG A 935 14.36 -7.79 -46.64
C ARG A 935 14.84 -9.14 -47.19
N MET A 936 15.02 -10.14 -46.33
CA MET A 936 15.41 -11.48 -46.74
C MET A 936 14.40 -12.09 -47.73
N LEU A 937 13.09 -11.86 -47.52
CA LEU A 937 12.04 -12.29 -48.45
C LEU A 937 12.09 -11.56 -49.80
N MET A 938 12.41 -10.26 -49.82
CA MET A 938 12.52 -9.48 -51.07
C MET A 938 13.72 -9.91 -51.93
N GLU A 939 14.83 -10.25 -51.27
CA GLU A 939 16.09 -10.70 -51.90
C GLU A 939 16.03 -12.17 -52.37
N GLU A 940 15.10 -12.98 -51.84
CA GLU A 940 14.91 -14.36 -52.26
C GLU A 940 14.15 -14.44 -53.61
N SER A 941 14.86 -14.79 -54.67
CA SER A 941 14.34 -14.75 -56.04
C SER A 941 13.36 -15.88 -56.37
N GLU A 942 13.61 -17.10 -55.89
CA GLU A 942 12.83 -18.28 -56.32
C GLU A 942 11.51 -18.39 -55.55
N LEU A 943 11.52 -18.22 -54.22
CA LEU A 943 10.28 -18.28 -53.40
C LEU A 943 9.32 -17.12 -53.70
N LYS A 944 9.78 -16.06 -54.37
CA LYS A 944 8.93 -14.95 -54.83
C LYS A 944 7.82 -15.41 -55.78
N LEU A 945 8.03 -16.49 -56.54
CA LEU A 945 6.99 -17.11 -57.38
C LEU A 945 5.73 -17.46 -56.57
N VAL A 946 5.91 -17.95 -55.34
CA VAL A 946 4.82 -18.33 -54.42
C VAL A 946 3.96 -17.11 -54.07
N LEU A 947 4.61 -15.96 -53.81
CA LEU A 947 3.93 -14.71 -53.48
C LEU A 947 3.17 -14.14 -54.68
N ILE A 948 3.77 -14.19 -55.87
CA ILE A 948 3.14 -13.73 -57.13
C ILE A 948 1.95 -14.63 -57.49
N PHE A 949 2.09 -15.94 -57.34
CA PHE A 949 1.00 -16.90 -57.54
C PHE A 949 -0.15 -16.68 -56.55
N PHE A 950 0.16 -16.43 -55.28
CA PHE A 950 -0.84 -16.09 -54.27
C PHE A 950 -1.59 -14.79 -54.63
N TYR A 951 -0.85 -13.72 -54.97
CA TYR A 951 -1.43 -12.44 -55.37
C TYR A 951 -2.28 -12.55 -56.64
N GLY A 952 -1.77 -13.24 -57.66
CA GLY A 952 -2.47 -13.46 -58.93
C GLY A 952 -3.81 -14.18 -58.73
N ALA A 953 -3.88 -15.13 -57.80
CA ALA A 953 -5.10 -15.88 -57.52
C ALA A 953 -6.18 -14.96 -56.91
N ILE A 954 -5.79 -14.05 -56.01
CA ILE A 954 -6.71 -13.07 -55.41
C ILE A 954 -7.23 -12.12 -56.49
N ILE A 955 -6.35 -11.52 -57.29
CA ILE A 955 -6.77 -10.59 -58.35
C ILE A 955 -7.63 -11.29 -59.42
N TYR A 956 -7.28 -12.52 -59.80
CA TYR A 956 -8.07 -13.32 -60.74
C TYR A 956 -9.49 -13.56 -60.21
N HIS A 957 -9.61 -13.97 -58.95
CA HIS A 957 -10.91 -14.18 -58.31
C HIS A 957 -11.72 -12.88 -58.21
N ILE A 958 -11.09 -11.76 -57.83
CA ILE A 958 -11.76 -10.45 -57.78
C ILE A 958 -12.29 -10.07 -59.17
N ALA A 959 -11.48 -10.20 -60.21
CA ALA A 959 -11.90 -9.90 -61.58
C ALA A 959 -13.07 -10.78 -62.02
N GLN A 960 -13.05 -12.08 -61.70
CA GLN A 960 -14.16 -13.00 -61.98
C GLN A 960 -15.44 -12.60 -61.22
N LEU A 961 -15.33 -12.31 -59.92
CA LEU A 961 -16.45 -11.91 -59.08
C LEU A 961 -17.08 -10.60 -59.57
N MET A 962 -16.26 -9.60 -59.90
CA MET A 962 -16.73 -8.31 -60.42
C MET A 962 -17.46 -8.50 -61.76
N LYS A 963 -16.88 -9.29 -62.67
CA LYS A 963 -17.52 -9.62 -63.96
C LYS A 963 -18.86 -10.33 -63.76
N ALA A 964 -18.93 -11.34 -62.89
CA ALA A 964 -20.16 -12.05 -62.56
C ALA A 964 -21.23 -11.13 -61.94
N LYS A 965 -20.82 -10.12 -61.16
CA LYS A 965 -21.69 -9.08 -60.59
C LYS A 965 -21.99 -7.91 -61.53
N LYS A 966 -21.49 -7.94 -62.77
CA LYS A 966 -21.64 -6.88 -63.76
C LYS A 966 -21.11 -5.53 -63.27
N LEU A 967 -20.02 -5.55 -62.50
CA LEU A 967 -19.27 -4.37 -62.10
C LEU A 967 -18.15 -4.09 -63.10
N GLU A 968 -17.84 -2.82 -63.30
CA GLU A 968 -16.73 -2.36 -64.15
C GLU A 968 -15.37 -2.60 -63.49
N VAL A 969 -14.29 -2.57 -64.27
CA VAL A 969 -12.91 -2.58 -63.73
C VAL A 969 -12.72 -1.43 -62.74
N PRO A 970 -12.18 -1.68 -61.53
CA PRO A 970 -12.10 -0.67 -60.49
C PRO A 970 -11.17 0.49 -60.87
N GLU A 971 -11.47 1.69 -60.37
CA GLU A 971 -10.57 2.85 -60.46
C GLU A 971 -9.44 2.74 -59.45
N TYR A 972 -9.75 2.29 -58.24
CA TYR A 972 -8.80 2.17 -57.14
C TYR A 972 -8.74 0.74 -56.61
N ILE A 973 -7.54 0.26 -56.31
CA ILE A 973 -7.35 -0.90 -55.44
C ILE A 973 -6.59 -0.44 -54.20
N THR A 974 -7.24 -0.56 -53.05
CA THR A 974 -6.66 -0.22 -51.75
C THR A 974 -6.34 -1.49 -50.97
N PHE A 975 -5.25 -1.49 -50.22
CA PHE A 975 -4.84 -2.67 -49.43
C PHE A 975 -4.82 -2.37 -47.94
N SER A 976 -5.24 -3.35 -47.13
CA SER A 976 -5.17 -3.28 -45.66
C SER A 976 -4.80 -4.63 -45.04
N GLY A 977 -4.56 -4.63 -43.72
CA GLY A 977 -4.25 -5.86 -42.99
C GLY A 977 -2.75 -6.20 -43.02
N ASN A 978 -2.28 -6.97 -42.04
CA ASN A 978 -0.85 -7.30 -41.91
C ASN A 978 -0.31 -8.12 -43.10
N GLY A 979 -1.15 -8.98 -43.68
CA GLY A 979 -0.81 -9.79 -44.86
C GLY A 979 -0.62 -8.96 -46.11
N ALA A 980 -1.15 -7.73 -46.19
CA ALA A 980 -0.94 -6.87 -47.35
C ALA A 980 0.53 -6.48 -47.53
N ARG A 981 1.37 -6.58 -46.49
CA ARG A 981 2.82 -6.43 -46.63
C ARG A 981 3.41 -7.41 -47.66
N LEU A 982 2.80 -8.59 -47.82
CA LEU A 982 3.21 -9.59 -48.81
C LEU A 982 3.12 -9.06 -50.25
N VAL A 983 2.17 -8.18 -50.52
CA VAL A 983 2.02 -7.50 -51.82
C VAL A 983 3.28 -6.66 -52.09
N LYS A 984 3.73 -5.87 -51.11
CA LYS A 984 4.95 -5.05 -51.21
C LYS A 984 6.23 -5.89 -51.39
N LEU A 985 6.29 -7.09 -50.80
CA LEU A 985 7.45 -7.97 -50.93
C LEU A 985 7.69 -8.47 -52.37
N THR A 986 6.67 -8.43 -53.24
CA THR A 986 6.81 -8.88 -54.64
C THR A 986 7.39 -7.83 -55.59
N ASP A 987 7.12 -6.54 -55.37
CA ASP A 987 7.43 -5.44 -56.32
C ASP A 987 8.07 -4.19 -55.66
N GLY A 988 8.41 -4.26 -54.38
CA GLY A 988 8.99 -3.14 -53.66
C GLY A 988 8.00 -1.97 -53.47
N ALA A 989 8.52 -0.75 -53.35
CA ALA A 989 7.73 0.39 -52.85
C ALA A 989 6.73 1.00 -53.84
N ASN A 990 6.96 0.90 -55.16
CA ASN A 990 6.18 1.66 -56.15
C ASN A 990 4.99 0.89 -56.73
N LEU A 991 4.84 -0.42 -56.45
CA LEU A 991 3.73 -1.30 -56.88
C LEU A 991 3.37 -1.26 -58.39
N HIS A 992 4.23 -0.67 -59.23
CA HIS A 992 3.97 -0.43 -60.64
C HIS A 992 3.88 -1.73 -61.44
N THR A 993 4.77 -2.69 -61.15
CA THR A 993 4.78 -3.99 -61.80
C THR A 993 3.57 -4.81 -61.39
N LEU A 994 3.20 -4.78 -60.10
CA LEU A 994 1.98 -5.44 -59.63
C LEU A 994 0.73 -4.84 -60.23
N ASN A 995 0.68 -3.51 -60.40
CA ASN A 995 -0.41 -2.84 -61.09
C ASN A 995 -0.50 -3.32 -62.54
N ALA A 996 0.60 -3.30 -63.28
CA ALA A 996 0.65 -3.81 -64.66
C ALA A 996 0.22 -5.29 -64.75
N PHE A 997 0.64 -6.13 -63.80
CA PHE A 997 0.22 -7.52 -63.72
C PHE A 997 -1.27 -7.65 -63.43
N SER A 998 -1.82 -6.82 -62.54
CA SER A 998 -3.25 -6.82 -62.23
C SER A 998 -4.08 -6.40 -63.44
N ARG A 999 -3.63 -5.37 -64.17
CA ARG A 999 -4.28 -4.93 -65.42
C ARG A 999 -4.26 -6.02 -66.49
N LEU A 1000 -3.18 -6.81 -66.58
CA LEU A 1000 -3.14 -7.99 -67.46
C LEU A 1000 -4.20 -9.01 -67.07
N ILE A 1001 -4.33 -9.33 -65.78
CA ILE A 1001 -5.34 -10.28 -65.27
C ILE A 1001 -6.76 -9.77 -65.55
N PHE A 1002 -7.06 -8.50 -65.24
CA PHE A 1002 -8.36 -7.90 -65.52
C PHE A 1002 -8.67 -7.90 -67.02
N SER A 1003 -7.69 -7.59 -67.88
CA SER A 1003 -7.88 -7.61 -69.34
C SER A 1003 -8.23 -9.01 -69.85
N ASP A 1004 -7.53 -10.03 -69.32
CA ASP A 1004 -7.76 -11.43 -69.69
C ASP A 1004 -9.14 -11.93 -69.23
N VAL A 1005 -9.57 -11.57 -68.01
CA VAL A 1005 -10.87 -11.98 -67.47
C VAL A 1005 -12.02 -11.23 -68.13
N PHE A 1006 -11.92 -9.92 -68.34
CA PHE A 1006 -12.98 -9.12 -68.96
C PHE A 1006 -13.05 -9.32 -70.48
N GLY A 1007 -11.92 -9.64 -71.13
CA GLY A 1007 -11.84 -9.81 -72.58
C GLY A 1007 -11.71 -8.49 -73.35
N GLU A 1008 -11.38 -7.41 -72.65
CA GLU A 1008 -11.20 -6.05 -73.19
C GLU A 1008 -9.96 -5.40 -72.56
N GLU A 1009 -9.51 -4.26 -73.10
CA GLU A 1009 -8.36 -3.55 -72.54
C GLU A 1009 -8.71 -2.95 -71.17
N CYS A 1010 -7.94 -3.31 -70.14
CA CYS A 1010 -8.13 -2.79 -68.78
C CYS A 1010 -7.76 -1.31 -68.69
N PRO A 1011 -8.70 -0.43 -68.28
CA PRO A 1011 -8.40 0.97 -67.97
C PRO A 1011 -7.32 1.11 -66.88
N GLU A 1012 -6.88 2.35 -66.63
CA GLU A 1012 -5.94 2.60 -65.54
C GLU A 1012 -6.58 2.26 -64.17
N ILE A 1013 -5.81 1.57 -63.33
CA ILE A 1013 -6.16 1.25 -61.95
C ILE A 1013 -5.11 1.93 -61.06
N GLU A 1014 -5.53 2.68 -60.05
CA GLU A 1014 -4.63 3.34 -59.12
C GLU A 1014 -4.52 2.55 -57.81
N PHE A 1015 -3.29 2.22 -57.42
CA PHE A 1015 -3.03 1.47 -56.19
C PHE A 1015 -2.82 2.43 -55.02
N ARG A 1016 -3.42 2.10 -53.87
CA ARG A 1016 -3.19 2.81 -52.61
C ARG A 1016 -2.81 1.82 -51.52
N PHE A 1017 -1.68 2.11 -50.88
CA PHE A 1017 -1.10 1.26 -49.87
C PHE A 1017 -0.55 2.13 -48.74
N ASN A 1018 -0.87 1.80 -47.49
CA ASN A 1018 -0.23 2.41 -46.33
C ASN A 1018 0.79 1.45 -45.74
N ASP A 1019 2.01 1.95 -45.48
CA ASP A 1019 3.10 1.16 -44.86
C ASP A 1019 2.72 0.56 -43.50
N LYS A 1020 1.73 1.15 -42.82
CA LYS A 1020 1.21 0.69 -41.53
C LYS A 1020 -0.17 0.05 -41.69
N SER A 1021 -0.25 -0.95 -42.55
CA SER A 1021 -1.50 -1.59 -42.99
C SER A 1021 -2.43 -2.11 -41.89
N LYS A 1022 -1.89 -2.53 -40.73
CA LYS A 1022 -2.70 -2.95 -39.56
C LYS A 1022 -3.28 -1.79 -38.76
N GLU A 1023 -2.70 -0.59 -38.85
CA GLU A 1023 -3.23 0.59 -38.19
C GLU A 1023 -4.47 1.15 -38.92
N ILE A 1024 -4.58 0.92 -40.24
CA ILE A 1024 -5.62 1.52 -41.08
C ILE A 1024 -7.03 1.13 -40.63
N THR A 1025 -7.27 -0.13 -40.26
CA THR A 1025 -8.57 -0.60 -39.76
C THR A 1025 -9.03 0.27 -38.59
N CYS A 1026 -8.18 0.44 -37.58
CA CYS A 1026 -8.50 1.26 -36.43
C CYS A 1026 -8.64 2.75 -36.79
N LYS A 1027 -7.74 3.30 -37.62
CA LYS A 1027 -7.81 4.70 -38.07
C LYS A 1027 -9.10 4.99 -38.84
N GLY A 1028 -9.51 4.09 -39.72
CA GLY A 1028 -10.74 4.23 -40.49
C GLY A 1028 -12.00 4.12 -39.62
N GLY A 1029 -12.03 3.22 -38.64
CA GLY A 1029 -13.12 3.17 -37.67
C GLY A 1029 -13.21 4.42 -36.78
N LEU A 1030 -12.10 5.12 -36.54
CA LEU A 1030 -12.11 6.42 -35.86
C LEU A 1030 -12.69 7.56 -36.72
N GLU A 1031 -12.71 7.42 -38.04
CA GLU A 1031 -13.34 8.37 -38.98
C GLU A 1031 -14.82 8.06 -39.24
N CYS A 1032 -15.28 6.86 -38.89
CA CYS A 1032 -16.68 6.47 -39.02
C CYS A 1032 -17.58 7.23 -38.02
N THR A 1033 -18.74 7.69 -38.52
CA THR A 1033 -19.74 8.48 -37.77
C THR A 1033 -21.09 7.78 -37.62
N ASP A 1034 -21.44 6.82 -38.48
CA ASP A 1034 -22.69 6.04 -38.41
C ASP A 1034 -22.42 4.53 -38.40
N PHE A 1035 -22.29 3.95 -37.22
CA PHE A 1035 -22.04 2.51 -37.05
C PHE A 1035 -23.29 1.64 -37.26
N ALA A 1036 -24.50 2.20 -37.17
CA ALA A 1036 -25.73 1.42 -37.13
C ALA A 1036 -26.07 0.79 -38.48
N GLN A 1037 -25.67 1.44 -39.58
CA GLN A 1037 -25.99 1.01 -40.94
C GLN A 1037 -25.25 -0.29 -41.36
N PHE A 1038 -24.04 -0.52 -40.86
CA PHE A 1038 -23.16 -1.59 -41.37
C PHE A 1038 -23.65 -3.01 -41.09
N HIS A 1039 -24.27 -3.25 -39.93
CA HIS A 1039 -24.77 -4.58 -39.58
C HIS A 1039 -25.80 -5.10 -40.58
N LYS A 1040 -26.73 -4.24 -41.00
CA LYS A 1040 -27.75 -4.60 -41.99
C LYS A 1040 -27.15 -4.76 -43.38
N LEU A 1041 -26.27 -3.82 -43.74
CA LEU A 1041 -25.65 -3.74 -45.05
C LEU A 1041 -24.77 -4.97 -45.36
N GLU A 1042 -24.05 -5.50 -44.37
CA GLU A 1042 -23.21 -6.69 -44.48
C GLU A 1042 -23.97 -7.86 -45.15
N ASN A 1043 -25.18 -8.19 -44.67
CA ASN A 1043 -25.99 -9.28 -45.22
C ASN A 1043 -26.57 -8.96 -46.61
N GLU A 1044 -26.79 -7.68 -46.92
CA GLU A 1044 -27.40 -7.25 -48.19
C GLU A 1044 -26.40 -7.30 -49.35
N ILE A 1045 -25.10 -7.05 -49.09
CA ILE A 1045 -24.07 -6.94 -50.13
C ILE A 1045 -23.08 -8.11 -50.15
N THR A 1046 -23.13 -9.02 -49.15
CA THR A 1046 -22.27 -10.21 -49.14
C THR A 1046 -22.53 -11.07 -50.38
N SER A 1047 -21.48 -11.49 -51.06
CA SER A 1047 -21.57 -12.32 -52.25
C SER A 1047 -20.41 -13.30 -52.38
N VAL A 1048 -20.72 -14.56 -52.67
CA VAL A 1048 -19.76 -15.65 -52.86
C VAL A 1048 -19.88 -16.14 -54.29
N LEU A 1049 -18.76 -16.08 -55.03
CA LEU A 1049 -18.60 -16.80 -56.29
C LEU A 1049 -18.14 -18.22 -55.96
N VAL A 1050 -18.93 -19.25 -56.31
CA VAL A 1050 -18.68 -20.65 -55.89
C VAL A 1050 -17.29 -21.13 -56.31
N GLY A 1051 -16.79 -20.69 -57.47
CA GLY A 1051 -15.45 -21.01 -57.96
C GLY A 1051 -15.39 -22.20 -58.94
N GLY A 1052 -16.52 -22.60 -59.51
CA GLY A 1052 -16.60 -23.52 -60.65
C GLY A 1052 -16.75 -22.78 -61.98
N ASN A 1053 -16.84 -23.52 -63.09
CA ASN A 1053 -16.86 -22.96 -64.45
C ASN A 1053 -18.11 -22.12 -64.78
N GLN A 1054 -19.11 -22.09 -63.91
CA GLN A 1054 -20.31 -21.27 -64.04
C GLN A 1054 -20.22 -20.08 -63.07
N ASP A 1055 -20.68 -18.90 -63.51
CA ASP A 1055 -20.76 -17.67 -62.71
C ASP A 1055 -21.87 -17.73 -61.64
N LEU A 1056 -21.87 -18.79 -60.82
CA LEU A 1056 -22.84 -19.02 -59.75
C LEU A 1056 -22.50 -18.15 -58.54
N LEU A 1057 -23.46 -17.28 -58.18
CA LEU A 1057 -23.35 -16.34 -57.08
C LEU A 1057 -24.33 -16.68 -55.95
N ILE A 1058 -23.85 -16.58 -54.71
CA ILE A 1058 -24.65 -16.70 -53.49
C ILE A 1058 -24.60 -15.34 -52.75
N PRO A 1059 -25.72 -14.71 -52.36
CA PRO A 1059 -27.09 -15.13 -52.61
C PRO A 1059 -27.50 -14.85 -54.07
N GLY A 1060 -28.11 -15.84 -54.71
CA GLY A 1060 -28.55 -15.81 -56.12
C GLY A 1060 -28.93 -17.21 -56.60
N THR A 1061 -28.15 -18.19 -56.17
CA THR A 1061 -28.50 -19.61 -56.12
C THR A 1061 -28.36 -20.15 -54.69
N THR A 1062 -28.76 -21.40 -54.46
CA THR A 1062 -28.59 -22.11 -53.18
C THR A 1062 -27.65 -23.29 -53.40
N LEU A 1063 -26.60 -23.38 -52.59
CA LEU A 1063 -25.65 -24.49 -52.58
C LEU A 1063 -25.16 -24.67 -51.15
N ASN A 1064 -25.55 -25.76 -50.52
CA ASN A 1064 -25.23 -26.04 -49.13
C ASN A 1064 -23.93 -26.83 -48.98
N TYR A 1065 -23.28 -26.70 -47.81
CA TYR A 1065 -22.10 -27.52 -47.48
C TYR A 1065 -22.37 -29.03 -47.51
N SER A 1066 -23.61 -29.46 -47.27
CA SER A 1066 -24.03 -30.88 -47.37
C SER A 1066 -24.04 -31.44 -48.79
N GLN A 1067 -23.89 -30.59 -49.80
CA GLN A 1067 -23.92 -30.96 -51.22
C GLN A 1067 -22.51 -30.93 -51.86
N LEU A 1068 -21.46 -30.76 -51.05
CA LEU A 1068 -20.08 -30.63 -51.53
C LEU A 1068 -19.41 -31.96 -51.93
N ASP A 1069 -20.12 -33.08 -51.78
CA ASP A 1069 -19.72 -34.38 -52.31
C ASP A 1069 -20.15 -34.61 -53.77
N ASP A 1070 -20.87 -33.66 -54.39
CA ASP A 1070 -21.23 -33.72 -55.80
C ASP A 1070 -19.98 -33.71 -56.70
N GLU A 1071 -19.77 -34.83 -57.39
CA GLU A 1071 -18.66 -35.04 -58.32
C GLU A 1071 -18.61 -34.02 -59.45
N ARG A 1072 -19.76 -33.52 -59.92
CA ARG A 1072 -19.78 -32.50 -60.99
C ARG A 1072 -19.22 -31.19 -60.47
N LEU A 1073 -19.65 -30.76 -59.28
CA LEU A 1073 -19.13 -29.56 -58.63
C LEU A 1073 -17.63 -29.69 -58.35
N ILE A 1074 -17.17 -30.83 -57.83
CA ILE A 1074 -15.75 -31.09 -57.57
C ILE A 1074 -14.94 -30.98 -58.87
N GLN A 1075 -15.43 -31.59 -59.96
CA GLN A 1075 -14.76 -31.54 -61.26
C GLN A 1075 -14.74 -30.13 -61.84
N ASP A 1076 -15.83 -29.38 -61.72
CA ASP A 1076 -15.94 -27.99 -62.19
C ASP A 1076 -14.97 -27.08 -61.45
N VAL A 1077 -14.91 -27.14 -60.12
CA VAL A 1077 -13.97 -26.35 -59.31
C VAL A 1077 -12.52 -26.73 -59.62
N CYS A 1078 -12.22 -28.04 -59.76
CA CYS A 1078 -10.88 -28.49 -60.16
C CYS A 1078 -10.50 -27.96 -61.55
N GLY A 1079 -11.47 -27.89 -62.48
CA GLY A 1079 -11.31 -27.31 -63.80
C GLY A 1079 -10.94 -25.83 -63.74
N THR A 1080 -11.71 -25.02 -63.01
CA THR A 1080 -11.46 -23.58 -62.84
C THR A 1080 -10.09 -23.30 -62.20
N VAL A 1081 -9.70 -24.08 -61.18
CA VAL A 1081 -8.38 -23.95 -60.54
C VAL A 1081 -7.25 -24.34 -61.48
N THR A 1082 -7.46 -25.40 -62.27
CA THR A 1082 -6.50 -25.83 -63.29
C THR A 1082 -6.33 -24.78 -64.38
N GLU A 1083 -7.43 -24.15 -64.83
CA GLU A 1083 -7.41 -23.04 -65.77
C GLU A 1083 -6.62 -21.85 -65.23
N TYR A 1084 -6.83 -21.49 -63.96
CA TYR A 1084 -6.02 -20.44 -63.32
C TYR A 1084 -4.53 -20.79 -63.32
N ILE A 1085 -4.16 -22.03 -62.98
CA ILE A 1085 -2.75 -22.47 -63.01
C ILE A 1085 -2.19 -22.36 -64.44
N ASP A 1086 -2.95 -22.80 -65.45
CA ASP A 1086 -2.53 -22.72 -66.84
C ASP A 1086 -2.32 -21.26 -67.27
N LYS A 1087 -3.30 -20.39 -67.02
CA LYS A 1087 -3.23 -18.95 -67.28
C LYS A 1087 -2.08 -18.27 -66.56
N PHE A 1088 -1.83 -18.61 -65.30
CA PHE A 1088 -0.74 -18.03 -64.52
C PHE A 1088 0.62 -18.22 -65.19
N PHE A 1089 0.88 -19.41 -65.76
CA PHE A 1089 2.12 -19.65 -66.51
C PHE A 1089 2.06 -19.10 -67.94
N GLU A 1090 0.89 -19.00 -68.57
CA GLU A 1090 0.74 -18.35 -69.87
C GLU A 1090 0.98 -16.84 -69.81
N TRP A 1091 0.57 -16.19 -68.72
CA TRP A 1091 0.82 -14.77 -68.49
C TRP A 1091 2.32 -14.44 -68.44
N ASP A 1092 3.19 -15.39 -68.07
CA ASP A 1092 4.64 -15.21 -68.18
C ASP A 1092 5.11 -14.95 -69.61
N HIS A 1093 4.46 -15.55 -70.62
CA HIS A 1093 4.84 -15.30 -72.02
C HIS A 1093 4.59 -13.85 -72.46
N LYS A 1094 3.56 -13.21 -71.89
CA LYS A 1094 3.21 -11.80 -72.18
C LYS A 1094 3.92 -10.83 -71.23
N PHE A 1095 3.96 -11.17 -69.96
CA PHE A 1095 4.43 -10.30 -68.88
C PHE A 1095 5.91 -10.49 -68.57
N ASN A 1096 6.47 -11.69 -68.71
CA ASN A 1096 7.85 -12.06 -68.38
C ASN A 1096 8.20 -11.80 -66.91
N TYR A 1097 7.95 -12.79 -66.06
CA TYR A 1097 8.20 -12.75 -64.60
C TYR A 1097 9.67 -12.60 -64.27
N PHE A 1098 10.59 -13.08 -65.12
CA PHE A 1098 12.01 -12.85 -64.92
C PHE A 1098 12.37 -11.37 -65.02
N ARG A 1099 11.93 -10.70 -66.09
CA ARG A 1099 12.23 -9.28 -66.34
C ARG A 1099 11.62 -8.36 -65.28
N HIS A 1100 10.43 -8.71 -64.80
CA HIS A 1100 9.63 -7.82 -63.97
C HIS A 1100 9.74 -8.13 -62.47
N PHE A 1101 9.84 -9.40 -62.09
CA PHE A 1101 9.92 -9.82 -60.68
C PHE A 1101 11.25 -10.50 -60.29
N GLY A 1102 12.10 -10.83 -61.27
CA GLY A 1102 13.36 -11.53 -61.03
C GLY A 1102 13.21 -13.04 -60.80
N VAL A 1103 12.09 -13.63 -61.22
CA VAL A 1103 11.82 -15.07 -61.00
C VAL A 1103 12.30 -15.90 -62.19
N ASN A 1104 13.07 -16.96 -61.92
CA ASN A 1104 13.66 -17.80 -62.95
C ASN A 1104 12.63 -18.74 -63.61
N PRO A 1105 12.46 -18.69 -64.95
CA PRO A 1105 11.45 -19.51 -65.64
C PRO A 1105 11.88 -20.95 -65.90
N SER A 1106 13.16 -21.31 -65.66
CA SER A 1106 13.74 -22.62 -66.06
C SER A 1106 12.99 -23.85 -65.52
N ARG A 1107 12.25 -23.71 -64.42
CA ARG A 1107 11.50 -24.80 -63.77
C ARG A 1107 9.98 -24.62 -63.85
N PHE A 1108 9.48 -23.67 -64.61
CA PHE A 1108 8.04 -23.36 -64.66
C PHE A 1108 7.17 -24.52 -65.10
N GLU A 1109 7.59 -25.31 -66.10
CA GLU A 1109 6.85 -26.51 -66.51
C GLU A 1109 6.74 -27.55 -65.38
N GLN A 1110 7.80 -27.69 -64.58
CA GLN A 1110 7.81 -28.57 -63.43
C GLN A 1110 6.89 -28.07 -62.32
N TYR A 1111 6.93 -26.76 -62.03
CA TYR A 1111 6.07 -26.12 -61.03
C TYR A 1111 4.60 -26.15 -61.44
N LYS A 1112 4.31 -25.91 -62.72
CA LYS A 1112 2.98 -26.05 -63.32
C LYS A 1112 2.42 -27.45 -63.13
N LYS A 1113 3.22 -28.48 -63.44
CA LYS A 1113 2.84 -29.88 -63.21
C LYS A 1113 2.56 -30.16 -61.73
N LEU A 1114 3.45 -29.73 -60.83
CA LEU A 1114 3.30 -29.92 -59.38
C LEU A 1114 2.01 -29.30 -58.82
N LEU A 1115 1.66 -28.10 -59.29
CA LEU A 1115 0.44 -27.40 -58.88
C LEU A 1115 -0.82 -28.13 -59.35
N LYS A 1116 -0.76 -28.81 -60.51
CA LYS A 1116 -1.89 -29.58 -61.10
C LYS A 1116 -2.05 -30.99 -60.52
N ASP A 1117 -0.97 -31.63 -60.05
CA ASP A 1117 -0.97 -33.06 -59.66
C ASP A 1117 -1.96 -33.42 -58.54
N ARG A 1118 -2.29 -32.51 -57.62
CA ARG A 1118 -3.10 -32.80 -56.42
C ARG A 1118 -4.29 -31.87 -56.19
N VAL A 1119 -4.71 -31.08 -57.18
CA VAL A 1119 -5.84 -30.11 -57.05
C VAL A 1119 -7.07 -30.76 -56.41
N ARG A 1120 -7.50 -31.92 -56.92
CA ARG A 1120 -8.65 -32.65 -56.38
C ARG A 1120 -8.48 -33.09 -54.93
N ASN A 1121 -7.31 -33.63 -54.58
CA ASN A 1121 -7.01 -34.08 -53.23
C ASN A 1121 -7.01 -32.90 -52.25
N ASP A 1122 -6.43 -31.76 -52.64
CA ASP A 1122 -6.38 -30.57 -51.79
C ASP A 1122 -7.76 -29.92 -51.64
N LEU A 1123 -8.57 -29.86 -52.70
CA LEU A 1123 -9.95 -29.40 -52.63
C LEU A 1123 -10.75 -30.25 -51.63
N GLN A 1124 -10.67 -31.57 -51.73
CA GLN A 1124 -11.33 -32.48 -50.78
C GLN A 1124 -10.81 -32.31 -49.35
N SER A 1125 -9.51 -32.04 -49.19
CA SER A 1125 -8.91 -31.78 -47.87
C SER A 1125 -9.42 -30.48 -47.26
N GLY A 1126 -9.48 -29.40 -48.06
CA GLY A 1126 -10.06 -28.12 -47.64
C GLY A 1126 -11.55 -28.22 -47.30
N ILE A 1127 -12.33 -28.94 -48.11
CA ILE A 1127 -13.75 -29.22 -47.82
C ILE A 1127 -13.86 -29.96 -46.48
N LYS A 1128 -13.04 -31.00 -46.27
CA LYS A 1128 -13.05 -31.78 -45.03
C LYS A 1128 -12.67 -30.93 -43.81
N GLU A 1129 -11.71 -30.02 -43.93
CA GLU A 1129 -11.36 -29.09 -42.84
C GLU A 1129 -12.50 -28.11 -42.55
N LYS A 1130 -13.14 -27.55 -43.57
CA LYS A 1130 -14.30 -26.67 -43.39
C LYS A 1130 -15.48 -27.42 -42.74
N LEU A 1131 -15.78 -28.63 -43.19
CA LEU A 1131 -16.86 -29.46 -42.63
C LEU A 1131 -16.62 -29.81 -41.16
N LYS A 1132 -15.36 -30.05 -40.76
CA LYS A 1132 -15.00 -30.25 -39.35
C LYS A 1132 -15.31 -29.02 -38.51
N GLU A 1133 -15.03 -27.83 -39.03
CA GLU A 1133 -15.32 -26.58 -38.31
C GLU A 1133 -16.81 -26.29 -38.18
N LEU A 1134 -17.62 -26.70 -39.17
CA LEU A 1134 -19.07 -26.52 -39.11
C LEU A 1134 -19.75 -27.37 -38.03
N GLU A 1135 -19.04 -28.33 -37.41
CA GLU A 1135 -19.56 -29.20 -36.33
C GLU A 1135 -20.93 -29.83 -36.64
N GLY A 1136 -21.16 -30.19 -37.92
CA GLY A 1136 -22.42 -30.77 -38.39
C GLY A 1136 -23.46 -29.77 -38.92
N ASN A 1137 -23.21 -28.46 -38.83
CA ASN A 1137 -24.08 -27.43 -39.42
C ASN A 1137 -23.84 -27.27 -40.94
N VAL A 1138 -24.18 -28.31 -41.69
CA VAL A 1138 -23.85 -28.41 -43.13
C VAL A 1138 -24.99 -27.99 -44.07
N ASN A 1139 -26.20 -27.74 -43.55
CA ASN A 1139 -27.37 -27.34 -44.34
C ASN A 1139 -27.49 -25.83 -44.54
N ILE A 1140 -26.37 -25.12 -44.43
CA ILE A 1140 -26.26 -23.68 -44.72
C ILE A 1140 -25.59 -23.49 -46.08
N ASN A 1141 -25.91 -22.39 -46.75
CA ASN A 1141 -25.27 -22.00 -48.00
C ASN A 1141 -23.76 -21.85 -47.83
N LEU A 1142 -23.00 -21.99 -48.92
CA LEU A 1142 -21.57 -21.66 -48.91
C LEU A 1142 -21.36 -20.21 -48.50
N GLU A 1143 -20.48 -20.02 -47.52
CA GLU A 1143 -20.10 -18.72 -46.96
C GLU A 1143 -18.80 -18.18 -47.59
N GLU A 1144 -18.07 -19.03 -48.32
CA GLU A 1144 -16.81 -18.69 -48.99
C GLU A 1144 -16.60 -19.50 -50.27
N THR A 1145 -15.73 -19.01 -51.16
CA THR A 1145 -15.45 -19.65 -52.46
C THR A 1145 -14.62 -20.94 -52.30
N LEU A 1146 -14.93 -21.96 -53.11
CA LEU A 1146 -14.15 -23.21 -53.14
C LEU A 1146 -12.85 -23.07 -53.96
N PHE A 1147 -12.72 -21.99 -54.76
CA PHE A 1147 -11.58 -21.76 -55.65
C PHE A 1147 -10.22 -21.80 -54.92
N PHE A 1148 -10.14 -21.24 -53.72
CA PHE A 1148 -8.87 -21.14 -52.99
C PHE A 1148 -8.49 -22.40 -52.21
N TYR A 1149 -9.44 -23.30 -51.94
CA TYR A 1149 -9.21 -24.48 -51.11
C TYR A 1149 -8.04 -25.32 -51.63
N PRO A 1150 -7.99 -25.72 -52.91
CA PRO A 1150 -6.87 -26.49 -53.42
C PRO A 1150 -5.55 -25.71 -53.46
N LEU A 1151 -5.60 -24.37 -53.58
CA LEU A 1151 -4.41 -23.53 -53.68
C LEU A 1151 -3.61 -23.49 -52.38
N ILE A 1152 -4.25 -23.64 -51.21
CA ILE A 1152 -3.55 -23.70 -49.91
C ILE A 1152 -2.53 -24.84 -49.87
N GLY A 1153 -2.95 -26.06 -50.21
CA GLY A 1153 -2.06 -27.22 -50.27
C GLY A 1153 -1.01 -27.09 -51.39
N ALA A 1154 -1.40 -26.49 -52.51
CA ALA A 1154 -0.52 -26.28 -53.66
C ALA A 1154 0.63 -25.31 -53.35
N LEU A 1155 0.36 -24.18 -52.68
CA LEU A 1155 1.37 -23.20 -52.26
C LEU A 1155 2.41 -23.79 -51.31
N ASN A 1156 1.98 -24.54 -50.29
CA ASN A 1156 2.90 -25.20 -49.35
C ASN A 1156 3.85 -26.16 -50.08
N ARG A 1157 3.32 -27.00 -50.98
CA ARG A 1157 4.14 -27.92 -51.77
C ARG A 1157 5.08 -27.19 -52.73
N LEU A 1158 4.63 -26.11 -53.37
CA LEU A 1158 5.45 -25.32 -54.27
C LEU A 1158 6.64 -24.72 -53.51
N ALA A 1159 6.40 -24.07 -52.36
CA ALA A 1159 7.46 -23.49 -51.54
C ALA A 1159 8.48 -24.56 -51.09
N TYR A 1160 8.00 -25.73 -50.64
CA TYR A 1160 8.88 -26.83 -50.22
C TYR A 1160 9.70 -27.41 -51.39
N LYS A 1161 9.08 -27.52 -52.57
CA LYS A 1161 9.77 -27.99 -53.77
C LYS A 1161 10.88 -27.04 -54.19
N ILE A 1162 10.58 -25.73 -54.23
CA ILE A 1162 11.57 -24.69 -54.54
C ILE A 1162 12.76 -24.81 -53.60
N TYR A 1163 12.54 -24.88 -52.28
CA TYR A 1163 13.62 -25.04 -51.29
C TYR A 1163 14.54 -26.24 -51.57
N ASN A 1164 13.98 -27.43 -51.78
CA ASN A 1164 14.77 -28.66 -51.98
C ASN A 1164 15.60 -28.63 -53.27
N GLU A 1165 15.08 -28.03 -54.33
CA GLU A 1165 15.76 -28.01 -55.63
C GLU A 1165 16.82 -26.93 -55.75
N THR A 1166 16.76 -25.88 -54.92
CA THR A 1166 17.81 -24.87 -54.83
C THR A 1166 19.01 -25.39 -54.04
N ASN A 1167 18.79 -26.29 -53.07
CA ASN A 1167 19.87 -26.92 -52.30
C ASN A 1167 20.65 -27.99 -53.09
N LEU A 1168 20.01 -28.66 -54.06
CA LEU A 1168 20.67 -29.66 -54.93
C LEU A 1168 21.60 -29.07 -56.01
N VAL A 1169 21.59 -27.75 -56.21
CA VAL A 1169 22.46 -27.05 -57.17
C VAL A 1169 23.70 -26.45 -56.47
N ASN A 1170 23.66 -26.31 -55.13
CA ASN A 1170 24.75 -25.78 -54.31
C ASN A 1170 25.52 -26.88 -53.54
N SER A 1171 25.14 -28.15 -53.72
CA SER A 1171 25.88 -29.36 -53.34
C SER A 1171 26.47 -30.02 -54.57
#